data_AF-A0A8C7HGN1-F1
#
_entry.id   AF-A0A8C7HGN1-F1
#
_cell.length_a   1.000
_cell.length_b   1.000
_cell.length_c   1.000
_cell.angle_alpha   90.00
_cell.angle_beta   90.00
_cell.angle_gamma   90.00
#
_symmetry.space_group_name_H-M   'P 1'
#
loop_
_entity.id
_entity.type
_entity.pdbx_description
1 polymer ?
#
loop_
_entity_poly.entity_id
_entity_poly.type
_entity_poly.pdbx_seq_one_letter_code
_entity_poly.pdbx_strand_id
1 'polypeptide(L)'
;MHWYPISLVKLTLHMSSRLPICLTNPPSLFPGVFCFSELSFIIEPSDITVISKDPVVLDCVAHGQPPIIIRWLRNGVRLAESERLQFLSNGSLYILEARRDGEGSDGGFYQCLSQNKYGAILSQRSRLTIANISPFVVQPVPLEVTEGSVARFTCQVTSNPPATITWELDQSTLLLETDRITVLPNGALQIQNVQLEDAGKYRCVATNIGNRVKSRKATLSVINQGSGPKPRQRPRIIAGPQNMTASLHYTVVLECVATGNPRPIISWSRADSKPIDVFNARVLGSGNLVISDVKPQHSGVYLCRATTPRTRNYTIATANLTVLEPPSLVERPESQTRPRAGTARFVCQAQGVPLPRITWLKNGEEVHLNGRIKMYNSKLVITQITTEDDAIYQCVAENEQGSVLSLARLIVVMSEDRPSAPRNIHAETISSSAILLAWERPIYNADKVIAYSVHYMKAEGLNNEEYQVVIGNDTTSYIIDDLEPAWNYSFYMVAYMPMGASRMSDQVCQHTLEDVPLRTPELSLTSHSPTDIQVLWQPLPTKLSRGHIWAYRLSYRTAADATVLSVELAQNNTQYLLGDLQPDTVYLLRISAATRVGWCEPSSWTSHRTPKTSSIKVPPAPLLQQLEPLNCTSILVRWQASPGSVVVQGYRLCYHEEGQPEQPSIQLQPEDTEYTISGLNPRQKYQVKLLALSLVGDGYQADQTLSTPGCVSIRDHPVAQPPAPDHVRALANSSSAVYLRWSRPAFASRKVVSYTARCTPVGLMNVSAIRYIQTTNQNVVIQGLEPNTRYELVVRLHADQLSSPWSSVVHQRTLPRPVVHLKMEPEENNLAVTHYTILYASQRAWLAGHWQILQREGSNTMVLLERLEPGNVYLVKISASNLMGDGPFSTTVELALGPGPRHRGKSPRHSDSGSSSDTSGYYYHMDQKSMTGLMVGVCITLACIAICALILINKGRSRYISILIFFIYSTSNRPLYLFVISLFQGGSNLVISRTGPVNGSNRGKRWQFFKRERRNTNTSQVKSSDGNLMLLESLSSTSILIQNKNK
;
A
#
# COMPACT_ATOMS: atom_id res chain seq x y z
N MET A 1 -57.33 -20.64 -31.29
CA MET A 1 -56.95 -21.68 -30.30
C MET A 1 -55.51 -21.40 -29.86
N HIS A 2 -55.05 -21.68 -28.63
CA HIS A 2 -55.71 -21.60 -27.31
C HIS A 2 -54.59 -21.78 -26.24
N TRP A 3 -54.65 -21.06 -25.11
CA TRP A 3 -53.82 -21.21 -23.88
C TRP A 3 -52.33 -20.73 -23.87
N TYR A 4 -52.06 -19.81 -22.94
CA TYR A 4 -50.80 -19.68 -22.16
C TYR A 4 -50.86 -20.69 -20.95
N PRO A 5 -49.96 -20.63 -19.94
CA PRO A 5 -48.54 -21.00 -19.96
C PRO A 5 -48.20 -22.05 -18.86
N ILE A 6 -46.94 -22.48 -18.73
CA ILE A 6 -46.37 -23.02 -17.47
C ILE A 6 -45.01 -22.37 -17.23
N SER A 7 -44.68 -22.10 -15.96
CA SER A 7 -43.52 -21.31 -15.54
C SER A 7 -42.52 -22.12 -14.69
N LEU A 8 -41.26 -21.65 -14.69
CA LEU A 8 -40.26 -21.78 -13.61
C LEU A 8 -39.85 -23.18 -13.13
N VAL A 9 -38.56 -23.48 -13.34
CA VAL A 9 -37.64 -23.64 -12.19
C VAL A 9 -36.47 -22.67 -12.38
N LYS A 10 -36.04 -22.02 -11.29
CA LYS A 10 -34.97 -21.01 -11.29
C LYS A 10 -33.81 -21.48 -10.42
N LEU A 11 -32.75 -22.00 -11.03
CA LEU A 11 -31.53 -22.38 -10.32
C LEU A 11 -30.63 -21.16 -10.15
N THR A 12 -30.33 -20.80 -8.91
CA THR A 12 -29.54 -19.61 -8.58
C THR A 12 -28.31 -20.04 -7.77
N LEU A 13 -27.15 -20.10 -8.42
CA LEU A 13 -25.88 -20.40 -7.76
C LEU A 13 -25.13 -19.10 -7.45
N HIS A 14 -25.01 -18.79 -6.16
CA HIS A 14 -24.03 -17.81 -5.68
C HIS A 14 -22.65 -18.50 -5.65
N MET A 15 -21.66 -17.86 -6.27
CA MET A 15 -20.24 -18.20 -6.07
C MET A 15 -19.53 -17.01 -5.43
N SER A 16 -18.80 -17.28 -4.37
CA SER A 16 -18.08 -16.30 -3.56
C SER A 16 -16.72 -15.94 -4.17
N SER A 17 -15.99 -15.05 -3.50
CA SER A 17 -14.82 -14.36 -4.07
C SER A 17 -13.59 -15.25 -4.30
N ARG A 18 -13.15 -15.28 -5.57
CA ARG A 18 -11.74 -15.20 -5.99
C ARG A 18 -10.75 -16.23 -5.41
N LEU A 19 -10.64 -17.35 -6.12
CA LEU A 19 -9.39 -18.10 -6.24
C LEU A 19 -8.21 -17.20 -6.70
N PRO A 20 -6.99 -17.40 -6.18
CA PRO A 20 -5.76 -16.91 -6.81
C PRO A 20 -5.38 -17.84 -7.97
N ILE A 21 -5.61 -17.42 -9.21
CA ILE A 21 -5.24 -18.21 -10.40
C ILE A 21 -3.73 -18.04 -10.68
N CYS A 22 -2.93 -18.96 -10.16
CA CYS A 22 -1.54 -19.15 -10.61
C CYS A 22 -1.53 -19.87 -11.97
N LEU A 23 -1.51 -19.10 -13.07
CA LEU A 23 -1.30 -19.69 -14.40
C LEU A 23 0.13 -20.23 -14.54
N THR A 24 0.22 -21.46 -15.03
CA THR A 24 1.46 -22.23 -15.19
C THR A 24 2.33 -21.72 -16.33
N ASN A 25 3.65 -21.71 -16.14
CA ASN A 25 4.64 -21.80 -17.21
C ASN A 25 5.83 -22.69 -16.75
N PRO A 26 6.32 -23.62 -17.60
CA PRO A 26 7.43 -24.54 -17.28
C PRO A 26 8.80 -23.90 -17.69
N PRO A 27 9.98 -24.52 -17.50
CA PRO A 27 10.94 -23.97 -16.54
C PRO A 27 12.27 -23.50 -17.15
N SER A 28 12.92 -22.53 -16.49
CA SER A 28 14.32 -22.19 -16.73
C SER A 28 15.05 -21.77 -15.44
N LEU A 29 15.82 -22.72 -14.90
CA LEU A 29 17.11 -22.55 -14.22
C LEU A 29 17.34 -21.28 -13.37
N PHE A 30 17.06 -21.35 -12.06
CA PHE A 30 17.97 -20.88 -11.00
C PHE A 30 17.57 -21.53 -9.65
N PRO A 31 18.47 -22.27 -8.95
CA PRO A 31 18.21 -22.79 -7.61
C PRO A 31 18.54 -21.73 -6.55
N GLY A 32 17.68 -21.53 -5.54
CA GLY A 32 18.02 -20.65 -4.41
C GLY A 32 16.89 -19.93 -3.67
N VAL A 33 15.62 -20.08 -4.06
CA VAL A 33 14.49 -19.46 -3.34
C VAL A 33 13.60 -20.54 -2.71
N PHE A 34 13.65 -20.67 -1.38
CA PHE A 34 12.71 -21.49 -0.61
C PHE A 34 11.35 -20.81 -0.53
N CYS A 35 10.53 -20.98 -1.57
CA CYS A 35 9.09 -20.73 -1.48
C CYS A 35 8.46 -21.76 -0.54
N PHE A 36 8.36 -21.43 0.75
CA PHE A 36 7.54 -22.16 1.70
C PHE A 36 6.07 -22.07 1.25
N SER A 37 5.56 -23.13 0.62
CA SER A 37 4.14 -23.25 0.32
C SER A 37 3.38 -23.60 1.60
N GLU A 38 3.02 -22.53 2.33
CA GLU A 38 2.04 -22.55 3.41
C GLU A 38 0.74 -23.22 2.93
N LEU A 39 0.04 -23.89 3.84
CA LEU A 39 -1.21 -24.57 3.50
C LEU A 39 -2.31 -23.55 3.17
N SER A 40 -3.03 -23.80 2.09
CA SER A 40 -4.24 -23.06 1.70
C SER A 40 -5.23 -24.00 1.02
N PHE A 41 -6.52 -23.73 1.12
CA PHE A 41 -7.52 -24.43 0.31
C PHE A 41 -7.60 -23.81 -1.10
N ILE A 42 -7.72 -24.66 -2.12
CA ILE A 42 -8.14 -24.30 -3.47
C ILE A 42 -9.67 -24.38 -3.55
N ILE A 43 -10.23 -25.48 -3.03
CA ILE A 43 -11.67 -25.69 -2.92
C ILE A 43 -11.97 -26.05 -1.47
N GLU A 44 -12.91 -25.34 -0.87
CA GLU A 44 -13.48 -25.64 0.44
C GLU A 44 -14.93 -26.11 0.28
N PRO A 45 -15.44 -26.98 1.17
CA PRO A 45 -16.82 -27.43 1.08
C PRO A 45 -17.79 -26.27 1.34
N SER A 46 -18.91 -26.28 0.61
CA SER A 46 -20.03 -25.34 0.78
C SER A 46 -21.28 -26.04 1.31
N ASP A 47 -22.25 -25.28 1.82
CA ASP A 47 -23.55 -25.82 2.23
C ASP A 47 -24.26 -26.47 1.03
N ILE A 48 -24.79 -27.68 1.22
CA ILE A 48 -25.47 -28.45 0.18
C ILE A 48 -26.77 -29.05 0.73
N THR A 49 -27.80 -29.10 -0.11
CA THR A 49 -29.07 -29.78 0.19
C THR A 49 -29.29 -30.90 -0.83
N VAL A 50 -29.56 -32.11 -0.34
CA VAL A 50 -29.77 -33.32 -1.17
C VAL A 50 -31.08 -34.03 -0.81
N ILE A 51 -31.61 -34.87 -1.69
CA ILE A 51 -32.73 -35.76 -1.37
C ILE A 51 -32.16 -37.01 -0.68
N SER A 52 -32.94 -37.68 0.17
CA SER A 52 -32.45 -38.93 0.78
C SER A 52 -32.34 -40.03 -0.29
N LYS A 53 -31.25 -40.80 -0.22
CA LYS A 53 -30.73 -41.75 -1.23
C LYS A 53 -29.99 -41.14 -2.41
N ASP A 54 -29.96 -39.81 -2.59
CA ASP A 54 -29.03 -39.21 -3.56
C ASP A 54 -27.59 -39.41 -3.09
N PRO A 55 -26.62 -39.56 -4.01
CA PRO A 55 -25.20 -39.47 -3.69
C PRO A 55 -24.79 -38.02 -3.39
N VAL A 56 -23.79 -37.85 -2.53
CA VAL A 56 -23.26 -36.52 -2.13
C VAL A 56 -21.78 -36.46 -2.43
N VAL A 57 -21.33 -35.35 -3.02
CA VAL A 57 -19.91 -34.95 -3.04
C VAL A 57 -19.78 -33.70 -2.20
N LEU A 58 -18.87 -33.70 -1.23
CA LEU A 58 -18.40 -32.50 -0.54
C LEU A 58 -16.95 -32.27 -0.97
N ASP A 59 -16.72 -31.22 -1.75
CA ASP A 59 -15.39 -30.96 -2.29
C ASP A 59 -14.43 -30.37 -1.25
N CYS A 60 -13.20 -30.88 -1.26
CA CYS A 60 -12.08 -30.29 -0.53
C CYS A 60 -10.78 -30.57 -1.28
N VAL A 61 -10.10 -29.50 -1.70
CA VAL A 61 -8.81 -29.58 -2.40
C VAL A 61 -7.87 -28.55 -1.79
N ALA A 62 -6.68 -28.97 -1.37
CA ALA A 62 -5.71 -28.12 -0.70
C ALA A 62 -4.37 -28.05 -1.45
N HIS A 63 -3.68 -26.92 -1.27
CA HIS A 63 -2.35 -26.62 -1.76
C HIS A 63 -1.40 -26.41 -0.57
N GLY A 64 -0.11 -26.68 -0.79
CA GLY A 64 0.96 -26.59 0.22
C GLY A 64 2.14 -27.49 -0.17
N GLN A 65 3.19 -27.55 0.64
CA GLN A 65 4.28 -28.50 0.38
C GLN A 65 3.81 -29.95 0.62
N PRO A 66 3.98 -30.89 -0.35
CA PRO A 66 3.65 -32.31 -0.16
C PRO A 66 4.56 -33.03 0.86
N PRO A 67 4.11 -34.16 1.44
CA PRO A 67 2.76 -34.74 1.29
C PRO A 67 1.70 -33.90 2.01
N ILE A 68 0.54 -33.77 1.37
CA ILE A 68 -0.67 -33.17 1.97
C ILE A 68 -1.61 -34.32 2.33
N ILE A 69 -2.12 -34.32 3.56
CA ILE A 69 -3.07 -35.31 4.07
C ILE A 69 -4.37 -34.58 4.39
N ILE A 70 -5.44 -34.90 3.67
CA ILE A 70 -6.79 -34.40 3.93
C ILE A 70 -7.55 -35.45 4.76
N ARG A 71 -8.27 -35.01 5.79
CA ARG A 71 -9.17 -35.84 6.61
C ARG A 71 -10.49 -35.12 6.82
N TRP A 72 -11.59 -35.84 6.87
CA TRP A 72 -12.91 -35.25 7.10
C TRP A 72 -13.34 -35.32 8.56
N LEU A 73 -13.99 -34.25 9.01
CA LEU A 73 -14.58 -34.09 10.33
C LEU A 73 -16.08 -33.84 10.15
N ARG A 74 -16.91 -34.58 10.89
CA ARG A 74 -18.35 -34.37 10.96
C ARG A 74 -18.74 -34.04 12.40
N ASN A 75 -19.37 -32.88 12.61
CA ASN A 75 -19.72 -32.35 13.94
C ASN A 75 -18.51 -32.34 14.92
N GLY A 76 -17.29 -32.15 14.38
CA GLY A 76 -16.02 -32.20 15.14
C GLY A 76 -15.40 -33.61 15.30
N VAL A 77 -16.10 -34.68 14.97
CA VAL A 77 -15.60 -36.07 15.06
C VAL A 77 -14.96 -36.49 13.74
N ARG A 78 -13.80 -37.15 13.78
CA ARG A 78 -13.08 -37.63 12.58
C ARG A 78 -13.88 -38.77 11.91
N LEU A 79 -14.11 -38.67 10.60
CA LEU A 79 -14.70 -39.73 9.80
C LEU A 79 -13.65 -40.77 9.40
N ALA A 80 -14.09 -42.00 9.21
CA ALA A 80 -13.35 -43.09 8.59
C ALA A 80 -14.06 -43.55 7.31
N GLU A 81 -13.33 -44.21 6.41
CA GLU A 81 -13.91 -44.79 5.21
C GLU A 81 -14.79 -46.01 5.53
N SER A 82 -15.74 -46.28 4.64
CA SER A 82 -16.63 -47.43 4.66
C SER A 82 -17.17 -47.67 3.26
N GLU A 83 -17.91 -48.77 3.04
CA GLU A 83 -18.57 -49.06 1.76
C GLU A 83 -19.41 -47.89 1.21
N ARG A 84 -19.91 -47.02 2.10
CA ARG A 84 -20.79 -45.88 1.80
C ARG A 84 -20.11 -44.51 1.89
N LEU A 85 -18.95 -44.39 2.53
CA LEU A 85 -18.20 -43.14 2.72
C LEU A 85 -16.77 -43.32 2.22
N GLN A 86 -16.39 -42.60 1.17
CA GLN A 86 -15.10 -42.76 0.49
C GLN A 86 -14.39 -41.41 0.37
N PHE A 87 -13.08 -41.37 0.58
CA PHE A 87 -12.27 -40.18 0.32
C PHE A 87 -11.69 -40.28 -1.09
N LEU A 88 -12.11 -39.38 -1.96
CA LEU A 88 -11.67 -39.35 -3.36
C LEU A 88 -10.22 -38.88 -3.46
N SER A 89 -9.52 -39.27 -4.53
CA SER A 89 -8.09 -38.99 -4.73
C SER A 89 -7.72 -37.51 -4.84
N ASN A 90 -8.70 -36.61 -4.97
CA ASN A 90 -8.53 -35.15 -4.93
C ASN A 90 -8.69 -34.55 -3.51
N GLY A 91 -9.18 -35.33 -2.54
CA GLY A 91 -9.49 -34.90 -1.17
C GLY A 91 -10.99 -34.78 -0.84
N SER A 92 -11.87 -34.82 -1.83
CA SER A 92 -13.33 -34.70 -1.65
C SER A 92 -13.93 -35.91 -0.93
N LEU A 93 -14.96 -35.69 -0.10
CA LEU A 93 -15.74 -36.76 0.51
C LEU A 93 -16.89 -37.16 -0.42
N TYR A 94 -16.97 -38.44 -0.74
CA TYR A 94 -18.11 -39.06 -1.41
C TYR A 94 -18.98 -39.85 -0.43
N ILE A 95 -20.30 -39.61 -0.48
CA ILE A 95 -21.31 -40.37 0.26
C ILE A 95 -22.22 -41.04 -0.76
N LEU A 96 -22.26 -42.37 -0.81
CA LEU A 96 -22.96 -43.12 -1.85
C LEU A 96 -24.49 -42.96 -1.80
N GLU A 97 -25.07 -42.92 -0.60
CA GLU A 97 -26.50 -42.69 -0.36
C GLU A 97 -26.71 -41.83 0.89
N ALA A 98 -27.39 -40.69 0.76
CA ALA A 98 -27.73 -39.81 1.88
C ALA A 98 -28.88 -40.37 2.75
N ARG A 99 -28.60 -40.71 4.01
CA ARG A 99 -29.56 -41.27 4.99
C ARG A 99 -30.18 -40.16 5.84
N ARG A 100 -31.52 -40.04 5.82
CA ARG A 100 -32.23 -39.00 6.58
C ARG A 100 -32.27 -39.27 8.09
N ASP A 101 -32.67 -40.46 8.50
CA ASP A 101 -33.16 -40.76 9.86
C ASP A 101 -32.34 -41.87 10.57
N GLY A 102 -32.40 -41.88 11.91
CA GLY A 102 -31.66 -42.82 12.79
C GLY A 102 -30.23 -42.37 13.14
N GLU A 103 -29.52 -43.15 13.97
CA GLU A 103 -28.14 -42.86 14.39
C GLU A 103 -27.17 -42.72 13.20
N GLY A 104 -27.47 -43.41 12.09
CA GLY A 104 -26.74 -43.36 10.83
C GLY A 104 -27.21 -42.29 9.83
N SER A 105 -27.96 -41.27 10.27
CA SER A 105 -28.27 -40.08 9.46
C SER A 105 -26.98 -39.39 9.01
N ASP A 106 -26.94 -38.75 7.82
CA ASP A 106 -25.78 -37.97 7.36
C ASP A 106 -25.88 -36.46 7.59
N GLY A 107 -27.06 -35.95 7.95
CA GLY A 107 -27.28 -34.51 8.16
C GLY A 107 -26.37 -33.94 9.25
N GLY A 108 -25.79 -32.76 9.01
CA GLY A 108 -24.88 -32.13 9.98
C GLY A 108 -23.81 -31.25 9.35
N PHE A 109 -22.80 -30.93 10.15
CA PHE A 109 -21.72 -30.03 9.77
C PHE A 109 -20.46 -30.80 9.39
N TYR A 110 -19.89 -30.49 8.23
CA TYR A 110 -18.69 -31.12 7.67
C TYR A 110 -17.60 -30.07 7.50
N GLN A 111 -16.37 -30.46 7.84
CA GLN A 111 -15.15 -29.68 7.64
C GLN A 111 -14.04 -30.63 7.19
N CYS A 112 -13.16 -30.19 6.30
CA CYS A 112 -11.94 -30.92 5.97
C CYS A 112 -10.73 -30.31 6.70
N LEU A 113 -9.91 -31.18 7.27
CA LEU A 113 -8.63 -30.87 7.91
C LEU A 113 -7.51 -31.25 6.95
N SER A 114 -6.81 -30.26 6.41
CA SER A 114 -5.65 -30.44 5.54
C SER A 114 -4.36 -30.26 6.33
N GLN A 115 -3.44 -31.22 6.27
CA GLN A 115 -2.19 -31.25 7.04
C GLN A 115 -0.99 -31.48 6.14
N ASN A 116 0.13 -30.83 6.45
CA ASN A 116 1.47 -31.19 5.96
C ASN A 116 2.50 -31.07 7.09
N LYS A 117 3.80 -31.14 6.76
CA LYS A 117 4.88 -31.10 7.75
C LYS A 117 5.06 -29.77 8.52
N TYR A 118 4.39 -28.68 8.12
CA TYR A 118 4.51 -27.36 8.76
C TYR A 118 3.30 -26.97 9.64
N GLY A 119 2.24 -27.79 9.64
CA GLY A 119 1.01 -27.53 10.39
C GLY A 119 -0.21 -28.17 9.73
N ALA A 120 -1.39 -27.75 10.18
CA ALA A 120 -2.65 -28.12 9.55
C ALA A 120 -3.64 -26.93 9.56
N ILE A 121 -4.57 -26.96 8.62
CA ILE A 121 -5.67 -26.00 8.51
C ILE A 121 -7.01 -26.73 8.41
N LEU A 122 -7.99 -26.23 9.15
CA LEU A 122 -9.38 -26.63 9.08
C LEU A 122 -10.14 -25.71 8.11
N SER A 123 -11.02 -26.27 7.28
CA SER A 123 -11.86 -25.51 6.33
C SER A 123 -12.99 -24.74 7.02
N GLN A 124 -13.66 -23.86 6.26
CA GLN A 124 -14.98 -23.35 6.59
C GLN A 124 -15.96 -24.51 6.83
N ARG A 125 -16.99 -24.25 7.65
CA ARG A 125 -18.01 -25.24 8.00
C ARG A 125 -19.11 -25.28 6.95
N SER A 126 -19.23 -26.43 6.28
CA SER A 126 -20.33 -26.77 5.38
C SER A 126 -21.45 -27.49 6.15
N ARG A 127 -22.70 -27.17 5.83
CA ARG A 127 -23.89 -27.89 6.31
C ARG A 127 -24.42 -28.82 5.21
N LEU A 128 -24.36 -30.12 5.45
CA LEU A 128 -25.12 -31.12 4.67
C LEU A 128 -26.54 -31.18 5.22
N THR A 129 -27.51 -30.76 4.39
CA THR A 129 -28.94 -30.78 4.70
C THR A 129 -29.64 -31.85 3.87
N ILE A 130 -30.41 -32.73 4.50
CA ILE A 130 -31.22 -33.73 3.78
C ILE A 130 -32.65 -33.24 3.73
N ALA A 131 -33.16 -33.02 2.52
CA ALA A 131 -34.42 -32.36 2.29
C ALA A 131 -35.59 -33.14 2.91
N ASN A 132 -36.44 -32.45 3.67
CA ASN A 132 -37.66 -33.01 4.26
C ASN A 132 -38.87 -32.09 4.07
N ILE A 133 -40.06 -32.65 4.28
CA ILE A 133 -41.28 -31.91 4.62
C ILE A 133 -41.93 -32.67 5.78
N SER A 134 -42.18 -31.97 6.88
CA SER A 134 -42.88 -32.51 8.05
C SER A 134 -44.40 -32.53 7.81
N PRO A 135 -45.20 -33.19 8.66
CA PRO A 135 -46.64 -33.00 8.66
C PRO A 135 -47.04 -31.52 8.78
N PHE A 136 -48.18 -31.14 8.20
CA PHE A 136 -48.71 -29.76 8.30
C PHE A 136 -49.04 -29.42 9.76
N VAL A 137 -48.36 -28.40 10.28
CA VAL A 137 -48.52 -27.84 11.63
C VAL A 137 -49.86 -27.12 11.75
N VAL A 138 -50.26 -26.38 10.69
CA VAL A 138 -51.59 -25.78 10.58
C VAL A 138 -52.29 -26.35 9.36
N GLN A 139 -53.39 -27.05 9.59
CA GLN A 139 -54.30 -27.56 8.57
C GLN A 139 -55.32 -26.46 8.20
N PRO A 140 -55.80 -26.40 6.95
CA PRO A 140 -56.93 -25.54 6.61
C PRO A 140 -58.21 -25.99 7.32
N VAL A 141 -58.97 -25.02 7.82
CA VAL A 141 -60.25 -25.20 8.54
C VAL A 141 -61.38 -24.68 7.64
N PRO A 142 -62.57 -25.32 7.60
CA PRO A 142 -63.71 -24.80 6.84
C PRO A 142 -64.08 -23.36 7.25
N LEU A 143 -64.56 -22.58 6.29
CA LEU A 143 -64.96 -21.18 6.46
C LEU A 143 -66.35 -20.94 5.91
N GLU A 144 -67.13 -20.14 6.64
CA GLU A 144 -68.39 -19.58 6.18
C GLU A 144 -68.27 -18.06 6.17
N VAL A 145 -68.57 -17.44 5.02
CA VAL A 145 -68.34 -16.01 4.77
C VAL A 145 -69.47 -15.40 3.97
N THR A 146 -69.71 -14.10 4.11
CA THR A 146 -70.72 -13.39 3.32
C THR A 146 -70.14 -12.90 2.00
N GLU A 147 -70.94 -12.85 0.94
CA GLU A 147 -70.55 -12.25 -0.34
C GLU A 147 -69.98 -10.83 -0.18
N GLY A 148 -68.93 -10.50 -0.93
CA GLY A 148 -68.19 -9.24 -0.87
C GLY A 148 -67.24 -9.07 0.32
N SER A 149 -67.13 -10.08 1.21
CA SER A 149 -66.18 -10.05 2.34
C SER A 149 -64.78 -10.56 1.93
N VAL A 150 -63.98 -11.02 2.91
CA VAL A 150 -62.64 -11.59 2.69
C VAL A 150 -62.55 -12.96 3.37
N ALA A 151 -62.29 -14.01 2.60
CA ALA A 151 -61.96 -15.33 3.13
C ALA A 151 -60.43 -15.49 3.23
N ARG A 152 -59.97 -16.22 4.25
CA ARG A 152 -58.55 -16.49 4.49
C ARG A 152 -58.35 -17.89 5.03
N PHE A 153 -57.91 -18.81 4.18
CA PHE A 153 -57.44 -20.11 4.64
C PHE A 153 -55.96 -20.00 5.05
N THR A 154 -55.64 -20.52 6.22
CA THR A 154 -54.26 -20.67 6.69
C THR A 154 -53.78 -22.09 6.46
N CYS A 155 -52.48 -22.23 6.21
CA CYS A 155 -51.80 -23.50 6.02
C CYS A 155 -50.34 -23.30 6.36
N GLN A 156 -49.77 -24.14 7.21
CA GLN A 156 -48.36 -24.07 7.60
C GLN A 156 -47.76 -25.47 7.68
N VAL A 157 -46.52 -25.60 7.23
CA VAL A 157 -45.75 -26.83 7.21
C VAL A 157 -44.30 -26.50 7.57
N THR A 158 -43.65 -27.38 8.33
CA THR A 158 -42.22 -27.26 8.59
C THR A 158 -41.46 -28.07 7.55
N SER A 159 -40.58 -27.45 6.78
CA SER A 159 -39.73 -28.12 5.80
C SER A 159 -38.34 -27.51 5.80
N ASN A 160 -37.35 -28.29 5.42
CA ASN A 160 -36.02 -27.80 5.13
C ASN A 160 -35.57 -28.36 3.76
N PRO A 161 -35.23 -27.52 2.76
CA PRO A 161 -35.43 -26.07 2.71
C PRO A 161 -36.94 -25.69 2.69
N PRO A 162 -37.29 -24.39 2.74
CA PRO A 162 -38.68 -23.95 2.73
C PRO A 162 -39.46 -24.39 1.48
N ALA A 163 -40.63 -25.00 1.68
CA ALA A 163 -41.46 -25.56 0.63
C ALA A 163 -42.39 -24.51 0.04
N THR A 164 -42.52 -24.49 -1.28
CA THR A 164 -43.55 -23.71 -1.98
C THR A 164 -44.93 -24.31 -1.67
N ILE A 165 -45.82 -23.51 -1.10
CA ILE A 165 -47.21 -23.90 -0.81
C ILE A 165 -48.11 -23.37 -1.92
N THR A 166 -48.82 -24.28 -2.59
CA THR A 166 -49.89 -23.97 -3.55
C THR A 166 -51.23 -24.49 -3.04
N TRP A 167 -52.32 -24.16 -3.72
CA TRP A 167 -53.67 -24.58 -3.33
C TRP A 167 -54.39 -25.33 -4.46
N GLU A 168 -55.19 -26.31 -4.09
CA GLU A 168 -56.12 -27.04 -4.96
C GLU A 168 -57.55 -26.67 -4.57
N LEU A 169 -58.39 -26.32 -5.54
CA LEU A 169 -59.83 -26.08 -5.42
C LEU A 169 -60.56 -27.22 -6.15
N ASP A 170 -61.35 -28.00 -5.42
CA ASP A 170 -62.10 -29.17 -5.93
C ASP A 170 -61.29 -30.10 -6.84
N GLN A 171 -60.03 -30.32 -6.43
CA GLN A 171 -59.01 -31.19 -7.03
C GLN A 171 -58.23 -30.60 -8.22
N SER A 172 -58.63 -29.43 -8.72
CA SER A 172 -57.87 -28.64 -9.70
C SER A 172 -56.86 -27.73 -8.99
N THR A 173 -55.65 -27.57 -9.54
CA THR A 173 -54.68 -26.56 -9.04
C THR A 173 -55.24 -25.16 -9.24
N LEU A 174 -55.24 -24.33 -8.19
CA LEU A 174 -55.66 -22.93 -8.25
C LEU A 174 -54.55 -22.08 -8.89
N LEU A 175 -54.59 -21.94 -10.21
CA LEU A 175 -53.59 -21.20 -11.01
C LEU A 175 -53.81 -19.67 -11.04
N LEU A 176 -54.85 -19.17 -10.36
CA LEU A 176 -55.31 -17.78 -10.43
C LEU A 176 -54.71 -16.92 -9.32
N GLU A 177 -53.43 -16.55 -9.43
CA GLU A 177 -52.91 -15.37 -8.73
C GLU A 177 -53.46 -14.10 -9.38
N THR A 178 -54.35 -13.40 -8.67
CA THR A 178 -54.99 -12.15 -9.08
C THR A 178 -55.02 -11.18 -7.89
N ASP A 179 -55.25 -9.88 -8.11
CA ASP A 179 -55.46 -8.95 -6.98
C ASP A 179 -56.67 -9.33 -6.08
N ARG A 180 -57.58 -10.17 -6.60
CA ARG A 180 -58.72 -10.75 -5.87
C ARG A 180 -58.33 -12.00 -5.07
N ILE A 181 -57.51 -12.88 -5.64
CA ILE A 181 -57.12 -14.18 -5.07
C ILE A 181 -55.59 -14.27 -5.02
N THR A 182 -55.02 -14.16 -3.82
CA THR A 182 -53.56 -14.22 -3.63
C THR A 182 -53.19 -15.36 -2.67
N VAL A 183 -52.29 -16.24 -3.10
CA VAL A 183 -51.52 -17.08 -2.17
C VAL A 183 -50.34 -16.26 -1.66
N LEU A 184 -50.16 -16.21 -0.34
CA LEU A 184 -49.01 -15.54 0.26
C LEU A 184 -47.84 -16.52 0.42
N PRO A 185 -46.58 -16.07 0.29
CA PRO A 185 -45.39 -16.88 0.56
C PRO A 185 -45.30 -17.58 1.94
N ASN A 186 -46.15 -17.22 2.92
CA ASN A 186 -46.28 -17.97 4.18
C ASN A 186 -47.30 -19.13 4.12
N GLY A 187 -47.84 -19.43 2.93
CA GLY A 187 -48.80 -20.50 2.66
C GLY A 187 -50.28 -20.10 2.73
N ALA A 188 -50.63 -18.93 3.25
CA ALA A 188 -52.03 -18.55 3.42
C ALA A 188 -52.69 -18.11 2.10
N LEU A 189 -53.86 -18.66 1.78
CA LEU A 189 -54.71 -18.23 0.67
C LEU A 189 -55.66 -17.13 1.16
N GLN A 190 -55.64 -15.97 0.51
CA GLN A 190 -56.57 -14.87 0.74
C GLN A 190 -57.44 -14.65 -0.50
N ILE A 191 -58.76 -14.64 -0.31
CA ILE A 191 -59.76 -14.34 -1.33
C ILE A 191 -60.50 -13.07 -0.89
N GLN A 192 -60.34 -11.99 -1.64
CA GLN A 192 -61.04 -10.73 -1.44
C GLN A 192 -62.32 -10.65 -2.27
N ASN A 193 -63.25 -9.81 -1.81
CA ASN A 193 -64.54 -9.58 -2.48
C ASN A 193 -65.21 -10.91 -2.85
N VAL A 194 -65.30 -11.83 -1.87
CA VAL A 194 -65.72 -13.23 -2.11
C VAL A 194 -67.01 -13.26 -2.91
N GLN A 195 -67.02 -14.03 -4.00
CA GLN A 195 -68.15 -14.23 -4.91
C GLN A 195 -68.76 -15.62 -4.67
N LEU A 196 -69.99 -15.85 -5.13
CA LEU A 196 -70.65 -17.16 -5.02
C LEU A 196 -69.88 -18.28 -5.78
N GLU A 197 -69.15 -17.91 -6.84
CA GLU A 197 -68.25 -18.80 -7.60
C GLU A 197 -67.02 -19.30 -6.81
N ASP A 198 -66.65 -18.67 -5.68
CA ASP A 198 -65.52 -19.11 -4.85
C ASP A 198 -65.89 -20.32 -3.95
N ALA A 199 -67.16 -20.70 -3.86
CA ALA A 199 -67.61 -21.78 -2.98
C ALA A 199 -67.09 -23.15 -3.47
N GLY A 200 -66.44 -23.91 -2.59
CA GLY A 200 -65.82 -25.20 -2.95
C GLY A 200 -64.91 -25.78 -1.87
N LYS A 201 -64.21 -26.88 -2.18
CA LYS A 201 -63.32 -27.60 -1.25
C LYS A 201 -61.86 -27.31 -1.56
N TYR A 202 -61.27 -26.43 -0.76
CA TYR A 202 -59.88 -26.03 -0.79
C TYR A 202 -58.96 -27.03 -0.07
N ARG A 203 -57.71 -27.13 -0.52
CA ARG A 203 -56.64 -27.93 0.08
C ARG A 203 -55.28 -27.33 -0.26
N CYS A 204 -54.44 -27.03 0.72
CA CYS A 204 -53.06 -26.64 0.44
C CYS A 204 -52.16 -27.85 0.16
N VAL A 205 -51.13 -27.63 -0.65
CA VAL A 205 -50.14 -28.61 -1.09
C VAL A 205 -48.75 -27.99 -0.97
N ALA A 206 -47.86 -28.64 -0.23
CA ALA A 206 -46.49 -28.18 -0.04
C ALA A 206 -45.53 -28.98 -0.92
N THR A 207 -44.62 -28.28 -1.60
CA THR A 207 -43.65 -28.87 -2.54
C THR A 207 -42.24 -28.37 -2.21
N ASN A 208 -41.32 -29.29 -1.95
CA ASN A 208 -39.90 -29.07 -1.70
C ASN A 208 -39.10 -29.86 -2.76
N ILE A 209 -37.78 -29.64 -2.86
CA ILE A 209 -36.92 -30.07 -3.98
C ILE A 209 -36.98 -31.56 -4.37
N GLY A 210 -37.46 -32.44 -3.47
CA GLY A 210 -37.69 -33.86 -3.75
C GLY A 210 -38.94 -34.46 -3.10
N ASN A 211 -39.90 -33.65 -2.63
CA ASN A 211 -41.08 -34.14 -1.90
C ASN A 211 -42.32 -33.25 -2.16
N ARG A 212 -43.50 -33.86 -2.22
CA ARG A 212 -44.80 -33.15 -2.35
C ARG A 212 -45.83 -33.77 -1.40
N VAL A 213 -46.41 -32.98 -0.50
CA VAL A 213 -47.38 -33.44 0.51
C VAL A 213 -48.66 -32.61 0.48
N LYS A 214 -49.80 -33.24 0.79
CA LYS A 214 -51.14 -32.64 0.74
C LYS A 214 -51.79 -32.56 2.11
N SER A 215 -52.43 -31.44 2.41
CA SER A 215 -53.21 -31.20 3.64
C SER A 215 -54.60 -31.85 3.61
N ARG A 216 -55.40 -31.64 4.66
CA ARG A 216 -56.85 -31.95 4.70
C ARG A 216 -57.64 -31.05 3.72
N LYS A 217 -58.89 -31.40 3.41
CA LYS A 217 -59.80 -30.51 2.64
C LYS A 217 -60.58 -29.62 3.61
N ALA A 218 -60.81 -28.37 3.23
CA ALA A 218 -61.65 -27.40 3.94
C ALA A 218 -62.66 -26.79 2.97
N THR A 219 -63.93 -26.68 3.37
CA THR A 219 -64.98 -26.09 2.54
C THR A 219 -65.03 -24.57 2.71
N LEU A 220 -65.23 -23.81 1.63
CA LEU A 220 -65.72 -22.44 1.67
C LEU A 220 -67.23 -22.43 1.37
N SER A 221 -68.02 -21.97 2.34
CA SER A 221 -69.45 -21.66 2.17
C SER A 221 -69.61 -20.15 2.00
N VAL A 222 -70.34 -19.71 0.97
CA VAL A 222 -70.59 -18.29 0.70
C VAL A 222 -72.07 -17.97 0.90
N ILE A 223 -72.37 -17.20 1.95
CA ILE A 223 -73.72 -16.69 2.24
C ILE A 223 -74.02 -15.54 1.27
N ASN A 224 -74.97 -15.75 0.37
CA ASN A 224 -75.60 -14.67 -0.38
C ASN A 224 -76.34 -13.76 0.60
N GLN A 225 -75.89 -12.51 0.72
CA GLN A 225 -76.66 -11.46 1.38
C GLN A 225 -77.35 -10.63 0.30
N GLY A 226 -78.66 -10.81 0.16
CA GLY A 226 -79.49 -10.10 -0.81
C GLY A 226 -79.39 -8.58 -0.71
N SER A 227 -79.94 -7.88 -1.71
CA SER A 227 -79.67 -6.49 -2.12
C SER A 227 -79.94 -5.34 -1.11
N GLY A 228 -80.10 -5.63 0.17
CA GLY A 228 -80.21 -4.63 1.24
C GLY A 228 -78.89 -3.92 1.57
N PRO A 229 -78.95 -2.67 2.09
CA PRO A 229 -77.76 -1.89 2.42
C PRO A 229 -77.04 -2.45 3.66
N LYS A 230 -75.84 -3.02 3.46
CA LYS A 230 -74.98 -3.53 4.55
C LYS A 230 -74.64 -2.40 5.55
N PRO A 231 -74.67 -2.65 6.88
CA PRO A 231 -74.43 -1.62 7.90
C PRO A 231 -72.98 -1.11 7.86
N ARG A 232 -72.79 0.20 8.09
CA ARG A 232 -71.44 0.80 8.12
C ARG A 232 -70.63 0.27 9.29
N GLN A 233 -69.38 -0.11 9.03
CA GLN A 233 -68.50 -0.75 10.01
C GLN A 233 -67.12 -0.07 9.98
N ARG A 234 -66.62 0.31 11.17
CA ARG A 234 -65.26 0.83 11.38
C ARG A 234 -64.20 -0.18 10.89
N PRO A 235 -63.00 0.28 10.50
CA PRO A 235 -61.97 -0.63 10.02
C PRO A 235 -61.48 -1.49 11.20
N ARG A 236 -61.34 -2.79 10.99
CA ARG A 236 -60.77 -3.74 11.96
C ARG A 236 -59.76 -4.61 11.25
N ILE A 237 -58.49 -4.54 11.66
CA ILE A 237 -57.47 -5.49 11.27
C ILE A 237 -57.84 -6.87 11.86
N ILE A 238 -57.91 -7.89 11.01
CA ILE A 238 -58.24 -9.28 11.36
C ILE A 238 -57.03 -10.22 11.21
N ALA A 239 -56.02 -9.81 10.44
CA ALA A 239 -54.66 -10.34 10.48
C ALA A 239 -53.71 -9.16 10.30
N GLY A 240 -52.77 -8.96 11.23
CA GLY A 240 -51.76 -7.91 11.18
C GLY A 240 -50.35 -8.49 11.11
N PRO A 241 -49.32 -7.66 10.93
CA PRO A 241 -47.95 -8.15 10.85
C PRO A 241 -47.49 -8.68 12.21
N GLN A 242 -46.59 -9.65 12.19
CA GLN A 242 -45.97 -10.25 13.38
C GLN A 242 -44.45 -10.10 13.29
N ASN A 243 -43.77 -10.05 14.44
CA ASN A 243 -42.31 -9.97 14.50
C ASN A 243 -41.69 -11.16 13.75
N MET A 244 -40.70 -10.89 12.90
CA MET A 244 -40.13 -11.90 12.00
C MET A 244 -38.61 -11.76 11.91
N THR A 245 -37.92 -12.88 11.96
CA THR A 245 -36.50 -13.03 11.62
C THR A 245 -36.36 -13.62 10.22
N ALA A 246 -35.52 -13.04 9.37
CA ALA A 246 -35.35 -13.51 7.98
C ALA A 246 -33.88 -13.47 7.55
N SER A 247 -33.41 -14.55 6.93
CA SER A 247 -32.08 -14.60 6.29
C SER A 247 -32.05 -13.80 4.98
N LEU A 248 -30.85 -13.43 4.54
CA LEU A 248 -30.63 -12.71 3.27
C LEU A 248 -31.22 -13.43 2.06
N HIS A 249 -31.64 -12.66 1.06
CA HIS A 249 -32.18 -13.08 -0.24
C HIS A 249 -33.54 -13.82 -0.21
N TYR A 250 -34.07 -14.18 0.96
CA TYR A 250 -35.42 -14.71 1.10
C TYR A 250 -36.49 -13.64 0.79
N THR A 251 -37.73 -14.10 0.55
CA THR A 251 -38.91 -13.25 0.42
C THR A 251 -39.69 -13.23 1.73
N VAL A 252 -39.91 -12.04 2.28
CA VAL A 252 -40.68 -11.79 3.51
C VAL A 252 -42.06 -11.25 3.18
N VAL A 253 -43.06 -11.64 3.97
CA VAL A 253 -44.43 -11.12 3.90
C VAL A 253 -44.83 -10.56 5.26
N LEU A 254 -45.11 -9.27 5.29
CA LEU A 254 -45.76 -8.62 6.42
C LEU A 254 -47.25 -8.49 6.07
N GLU A 255 -48.08 -9.29 6.75
CA GLU A 255 -49.51 -9.34 6.45
C GLU A 255 -50.24 -8.11 6.96
N CYS A 256 -51.29 -7.68 6.23
CA CYS A 256 -52.29 -6.80 6.82
C CYS A 256 -53.63 -6.92 6.09
N VAL A 257 -54.57 -7.59 6.74
CA VAL A 257 -55.95 -7.80 6.28
C VAL A 257 -56.88 -7.07 7.23
N ALA A 258 -57.72 -6.18 6.69
CA ALA A 258 -58.74 -5.48 7.46
C ALA A 258 -60.13 -5.61 6.84
N THR A 259 -61.13 -5.80 7.70
CA THR A 259 -62.56 -5.72 7.33
C THR A 259 -63.15 -4.37 7.73
N GLY A 260 -64.28 -4.00 7.12
CA GLY A 260 -64.99 -2.74 7.35
C GLY A 260 -65.89 -2.38 6.18
N ASN A 261 -66.84 -1.48 6.41
CA ASN A 261 -67.81 -1.04 5.41
C ASN A 261 -67.98 0.50 5.48
N PRO A 262 -67.54 1.27 4.46
CA PRO A 262 -66.91 0.80 3.21
C PRO A 262 -65.52 0.17 3.42
N ARG A 263 -65.11 -0.68 2.47
CA ARG A 263 -63.86 -1.47 2.50
C ARG A 263 -62.65 -0.59 2.88
N PRO A 264 -61.84 -0.96 3.90
CA PRO A 264 -60.65 -0.20 4.27
C PRO A 264 -59.57 -0.18 3.18
N ILE A 265 -58.87 0.96 3.08
CA ILE A 265 -57.63 1.11 2.31
C ILE A 265 -56.45 0.79 3.22
N ILE A 266 -55.58 -0.12 2.80
CA ILE A 266 -54.35 -0.46 3.51
C ILE A 266 -53.22 0.47 3.07
N SER A 267 -52.39 0.88 4.01
CA SER A 267 -51.17 1.68 3.77
C SER A 267 -50.06 1.26 4.73
N TRP A 268 -48.82 1.27 4.26
CA TRP A 268 -47.64 0.84 5.02
C TRP A 268 -46.66 1.99 5.26
N SER A 269 -45.91 1.91 6.36
CA SER A 269 -44.86 2.86 6.74
C SER A 269 -43.82 2.18 7.65
N ARG A 270 -42.65 2.79 7.82
CA ARG A 270 -41.64 2.36 8.82
C ARG A 270 -41.64 3.32 10.01
N ALA A 271 -41.35 2.81 11.21
CA ALA A 271 -41.31 3.60 12.44
C ALA A 271 -40.12 4.57 12.49
N ASP A 272 -39.03 4.24 11.78
CA ASP A 272 -37.86 5.10 11.60
C ASP A 272 -38.04 6.16 10.49
N SER A 273 -39.27 6.33 9.98
CA SER A 273 -39.64 7.23 8.87
C SER A 273 -38.86 7.04 7.56
N LYS A 274 -38.04 5.98 7.43
CA LYS A 274 -37.35 5.67 6.17
C LYS A 274 -38.36 5.23 5.11
N PRO A 275 -38.07 5.47 3.81
CA PRO A 275 -38.87 4.91 2.74
C PRO A 275 -38.88 3.38 2.81
N ILE A 276 -40.00 2.79 2.39
CA ILE A 276 -40.06 1.37 2.05
C ILE A 276 -39.49 1.26 0.63
N ASP A 277 -38.42 0.47 0.45
CA ASP A 277 -37.70 0.35 -0.83
C ASP A 277 -38.59 -0.30 -1.90
N VAL A 278 -39.12 0.53 -2.81
CA VAL A 278 -40.13 0.14 -3.81
C VAL A 278 -39.58 -0.82 -4.87
N PHE A 279 -38.25 -0.89 -5.06
CA PHE A 279 -37.66 -1.80 -6.05
C PHE A 279 -37.80 -3.28 -5.63
N ASN A 280 -37.63 -3.55 -4.34
CA ASN A 280 -37.72 -4.91 -3.78
C ASN A 280 -39.01 -5.15 -2.98
N ALA A 281 -39.72 -4.11 -2.52
CA ALA A 281 -40.92 -4.22 -1.70
C ALA A 281 -42.19 -3.69 -2.40
N ARG A 282 -43.22 -4.54 -2.49
CA ARG A 282 -44.53 -4.20 -3.08
C ARG A 282 -45.69 -4.49 -2.13
N VAL A 283 -46.69 -3.62 -2.13
CA VAL A 283 -47.99 -3.89 -1.49
C VAL A 283 -48.89 -4.56 -2.52
N LEU A 284 -49.40 -5.76 -2.24
CA LEU A 284 -50.32 -6.47 -3.12
C LEU A 284 -51.73 -5.83 -3.07
N GLY A 285 -52.59 -6.10 -4.07
CA GLY A 285 -54.03 -5.80 -3.97
C GLY A 285 -54.70 -6.39 -2.73
N SER A 286 -54.15 -7.50 -2.20
CA SER A 286 -54.57 -8.10 -0.94
C SER A 286 -54.27 -7.28 0.32
N GLY A 287 -53.44 -6.23 0.22
CA GLY A 287 -53.06 -5.31 1.30
C GLY A 287 -51.75 -5.67 2.02
N ASN A 288 -51.23 -6.87 1.80
CA ASN A 288 -50.02 -7.39 2.41
C ASN A 288 -48.76 -6.78 1.76
N LEU A 289 -47.72 -6.52 2.54
CA LEU A 289 -46.42 -6.01 2.08
C LEU A 289 -45.47 -7.19 1.84
N VAL A 290 -45.03 -7.38 0.59
CA VAL A 290 -44.07 -8.42 0.20
C VAL A 290 -42.73 -7.77 -0.09
N ILE A 291 -41.68 -8.19 0.62
CA ILE A 291 -40.29 -7.77 0.41
C ILE A 291 -39.55 -8.96 -0.22
N SER A 292 -39.19 -8.84 -1.49
CA SER A 292 -38.40 -9.85 -2.22
C SER A 292 -36.92 -9.55 -2.09
N ASP A 293 -36.05 -10.57 -2.10
CA ASP A 293 -34.59 -10.41 -1.99
C ASP A 293 -34.20 -9.52 -0.78
N VAL A 294 -34.40 -10.07 0.42
CA VAL A 294 -34.18 -9.36 1.68
C VAL A 294 -32.70 -9.03 1.90
N LYS A 295 -32.44 -7.78 2.30
CA LYS A 295 -31.14 -7.16 2.54
C LYS A 295 -31.12 -6.51 3.94
N PRO A 296 -29.96 -6.25 4.56
CA PRO A 296 -29.88 -5.70 5.93
C PRO A 296 -30.69 -4.41 6.13
N GLN A 297 -30.73 -3.55 5.11
CA GLN A 297 -31.52 -2.30 5.08
C GLN A 297 -33.03 -2.48 5.30
N HIS A 298 -33.57 -3.68 5.04
CA HIS A 298 -34.99 -4.00 5.28
C HIS A 298 -35.28 -4.30 6.76
N SER A 299 -34.26 -4.39 7.63
CA SER A 299 -34.46 -4.50 9.07
C SER A 299 -35.11 -3.24 9.65
N GLY A 300 -36.02 -3.40 10.62
CA GLY A 300 -36.71 -2.32 11.32
C GLY A 300 -38.18 -2.59 11.60
N VAL A 301 -38.85 -1.64 12.27
CA VAL A 301 -40.27 -1.75 12.63
C VAL A 301 -41.15 -1.19 11.52
N TYR A 302 -42.07 -2.02 11.03
CA TYR A 302 -43.09 -1.70 10.03
C TYR A 302 -44.45 -1.50 10.69
N LEU A 303 -45.24 -0.57 10.16
CA LEU A 303 -46.61 -0.29 10.57
C LEU A 303 -47.55 -0.46 9.37
N CYS A 304 -48.57 -1.30 9.52
CA CYS A 304 -49.75 -1.25 8.68
C CYS A 304 -50.78 -0.27 9.28
N ARG A 305 -51.41 0.54 8.44
CA ARG A 305 -52.57 1.37 8.76
C ARG A 305 -53.72 1.09 7.79
N ALA A 306 -54.81 0.53 8.31
CA ALA A 306 -56.07 0.33 7.60
C ALA A 306 -57.00 1.53 7.84
N THR A 307 -57.43 2.21 6.78
CA THR A 307 -58.17 3.49 6.84
C THR A 307 -59.50 3.41 6.12
N THR A 308 -60.61 3.88 6.72
CA THR A 308 -61.92 3.92 6.04
C THR A 308 -61.95 5.04 4.99
N PRO A 309 -62.25 4.74 3.71
CA PRO A 309 -62.25 5.70 2.60
C PRO A 309 -62.97 7.02 2.93
N ARG A 310 -62.35 8.14 2.53
CA ARG A 310 -62.87 9.52 2.71
C ARG A 310 -63.15 9.91 4.17
N THR A 311 -62.54 9.25 5.17
CA THR A 311 -62.66 9.61 6.60
C THR A 311 -61.29 9.61 7.30
N ARG A 312 -61.23 10.14 8.53
CA ARG A 312 -60.06 10.04 9.42
C ARG A 312 -60.05 8.77 10.29
N ASN A 313 -60.99 7.84 10.12
CA ASN A 313 -61.05 6.61 10.92
C ASN A 313 -60.03 5.58 10.42
N TYR A 314 -59.13 5.11 11.28
CA TYR A 314 -58.14 4.08 10.95
C TYR A 314 -57.85 3.16 12.15
N THR A 315 -57.20 2.03 11.87
CA THR A 315 -56.57 1.14 12.86
C THR A 315 -55.15 0.79 12.40
N ILE A 316 -54.21 0.63 13.36
CA ILE A 316 -52.79 0.33 13.10
C ILE A 316 -52.41 -1.01 13.73
N ALA A 317 -51.48 -1.73 13.11
CA ALA A 317 -50.77 -2.87 13.68
C ALA A 317 -49.29 -2.83 13.27
N THR A 318 -48.38 -3.31 14.11
CA THR A 318 -46.92 -3.11 13.97
C THR A 318 -46.12 -4.37 14.21
N ALA A 319 -44.96 -4.49 13.56
CA ALA A 319 -44.02 -5.59 13.77
C ALA A 319 -42.57 -5.18 13.48
N ASN A 320 -41.61 -5.83 14.14
CA ASN A 320 -40.20 -5.73 13.84
C ASN A 320 -39.75 -6.83 12.86
N LEU A 321 -39.12 -6.45 11.75
CA LEU A 321 -38.39 -7.34 10.86
C LEU A 321 -36.91 -7.29 11.23
N THR A 322 -36.33 -8.42 11.65
CA THR A 322 -34.90 -8.58 11.90
C THR A 322 -34.28 -9.36 10.75
N VAL A 323 -33.26 -8.79 10.10
CA VAL A 323 -32.53 -9.47 9.03
C VAL A 323 -31.28 -10.13 9.63
N LEU A 324 -31.07 -11.41 9.31
CA LEU A 324 -29.96 -12.22 9.80
C LEU A 324 -28.83 -12.21 8.76
N GLU A 325 -27.59 -12.03 9.21
CA GLU A 325 -26.41 -11.80 8.38
C GLU A 325 -25.28 -12.76 8.77
N PRO A 326 -24.63 -13.44 7.79
CA PRO A 326 -23.51 -14.33 8.05
C PRO A 326 -22.25 -13.57 8.52
N PRO A 327 -21.29 -14.25 9.19
CA PRO A 327 -20.12 -13.58 9.74
C PRO A 327 -19.21 -13.02 8.65
N SER A 328 -18.71 -11.80 8.84
CA SER A 328 -17.69 -11.17 7.98
C SER A 328 -16.55 -10.58 8.80
N LEU A 329 -15.31 -10.79 8.35
CA LEU A 329 -14.11 -10.35 9.07
C LEU A 329 -13.80 -8.87 8.80
N VAL A 330 -13.84 -8.07 9.85
CA VAL A 330 -13.49 -6.64 9.88
C VAL A 330 -11.97 -6.47 10.03
N GLU A 331 -11.35 -7.26 10.91
CA GLU A 331 -9.90 -7.30 11.11
C GLU A 331 -9.43 -8.76 11.03
N ARG A 332 -8.40 -9.02 10.24
CA ARG A 332 -7.75 -10.34 10.07
C ARG A 332 -6.40 -10.34 10.78
N PRO A 333 -5.96 -11.48 11.34
CA PRO A 333 -4.62 -11.58 11.91
C PRO A 333 -3.54 -11.51 10.84
N GLU A 334 -2.43 -10.86 11.18
CA GLU A 334 -1.20 -10.83 10.37
C GLU A 334 -0.19 -11.85 10.93
N SER A 335 0.43 -12.64 10.04
CA SER A 335 1.52 -13.57 10.38
C SER A 335 2.69 -12.83 11.04
N GLN A 336 3.34 -13.46 12.02
CA GLN A 336 4.36 -12.82 12.85
C GLN A 336 5.59 -13.71 13.04
N THR A 337 6.76 -13.10 12.88
CA THR A 337 8.04 -13.66 13.29
C THR A 337 8.44 -13.07 14.64
N ARG A 338 8.78 -13.93 15.61
CA ARG A 338 9.13 -13.52 16.99
C ARG A 338 10.27 -14.38 17.55
N PRO A 339 11.16 -13.84 18.40
CA PRO A 339 12.15 -14.63 19.10
C PRO A 339 11.51 -15.48 20.21
N ARG A 340 12.17 -16.59 20.58
CA ARG A 340 11.90 -17.33 21.83
C ARG A 340 11.85 -16.38 23.03
N ALA A 341 11.02 -16.71 24.02
CA ALA A 341 10.64 -15.87 25.17
C ALA A 341 9.93 -14.53 24.85
N GLY A 342 9.75 -14.18 23.58
CA GLY A 342 9.02 -12.99 23.14
C GLY A 342 7.51 -13.05 23.38
N THR A 343 6.77 -12.13 22.76
CA THR A 343 5.29 -12.10 22.82
C THR A 343 4.69 -11.89 21.42
N ALA A 344 3.71 -12.70 21.06
CA ALA A 344 2.91 -12.57 19.84
C ALA A 344 1.48 -12.11 20.19
N ARG A 345 0.87 -11.34 19.29
CA ARG A 345 -0.50 -10.83 19.47
C ARG A 345 -1.23 -10.92 18.14
N PHE A 346 -2.13 -11.88 18.01
CA PHE A 346 -3.02 -12.00 16.86
C PHE A 346 -4.33 -11.30 17.16
N VAL A 347 -4.86 -10.54 16.20
CA VAL A 347 -6.12 -9.82 16.32
C VAL A 347 -7.08 -10.37 15.27
N CYS A 348 -8.31 -10.62 15.67
CA CYS A 348 -9.40 -10.95 14.77
C CYS A 348 -10.65 -10.21 15.24
N GLN A 349 -11.37 -9.58 14.32
CA GLN A 349 -12.64 -8.92 14.59
C GLN A 349 -13.64 -9.28 13.49
N ALA A 350 -14.87 -9.56 13.88
CA ALA A 350 -15.93 -10.00 12.97
C ALA A 350 -17.27 -9.36 13.33
N GLN A 351 -18.10 -9.15 12.32
CA GLN A 351 -19.45 -8.62 12.40
C GLN A 351 -20.45 -9.60 11.78
N GLY A 352 -21.71 -9.50 12.14
CA GLY A 352 -22.80 -10.36 11.66
C GLY A 352 -24.03 -10.21 12.55
N VAL A 353 -25.16 -10.80 12.14
CA VAL A 353 -26.42 -10.76 12.90
C VAL A 353 -26.99 -12.18 12.99
N PRO A 354 -26.94 -12.86 14.15
CA PRO A 354 -26.38 -12.41 15.44
C PRO A 354 -24.86 -12.18 15.41
N LEU A 355 -24.33 -11.46 16.40
CA LEU A 355 -22.89 -11.18 16.51
C LEU A 355 -22.09 -12.50 16.63
N PRO A 356 -21.07 -12.74 15.79
CA PRO A 356 -20.40 -14.04 15.72
C PRO A 356 -19.47 -14.33 16.91
N ARG A 357 -19.46 -15.59 17.39
CA ARG A 357 -18.44 -16.11 18.31
C ARG A 357 -17.12 -16.22 17.55
N ILE A 358 -16.04 -15.63 18.10
CA ILE A 358 -14.68 -15.85 17.60
C ILE A 358 -14.02 -16.98 18.40
N THR A 359 -13.42 -17.90 17.67
CA THR A 359 -12.70 -19.08 18.14
C THR A 359 -11.30 -19.06 17.54
N TRP A 360 -10.28 -19.51 18.29
CA TRP A 360 -8.91 -19.63 17.78
C TRP A 360 -8.51 -21.10 17.70
N LEU A 361 -7.93 -21.49 16.58
CA LEU A 361 -7.31 -22.80 16.36
C LEU A 361 -5.78 -22.66 16.24
N LYS A 362 -5.03 -23.70 16.62
CA LYS A 362 -3.60 -23.88 16.39
C LYS A 362 -3.42 -25.22 15.69
N ASN A 363 -2.88 -25.20 14.46
CA ASN A 363 -2.75 -26.37 13.59
C ASN A 363 -4.07 -27.20 13.48
N GLY A 364 -5.20 -26.51 13.30
CA GLY A 364 -6.53 -27.12 13.12
C GLY A 364 -7.30 -27.53 14.38
N GLU A 365 -6.70 -27.49 15.58
CA GLU A 365 -7.35 -27.84 16.86
C GLU A 365 -7.52 -26.59 17.76
N GLU A 366 -8.55 -26.54 18.63
CA GLU A 366 -8.88 -25.32 19.42
C GLU A 366 -7.75 -24.95 20.41
N VAL A 367 -7.41 -23.66 20.49
CA VAL A 367 -6.28 -23.19 21.30
C VAL A 367 -6.57 -23.35 22.79
N HIS A 368 -5.85 -24.28 23.43
CA HIS A 368 -5.87 -24.44 24.88
C HIS A 368 -5.29 -23.19 25.58
N LEU A 369 -6.18 -22.40 26.21
CA LEU A 369 -5.81 -21.20 26.96
C LEU A 369 -5.20 -21.58 28.32
N ASN A 370 -4.17 -20.86 28.75
CA ASN A 370 -3.45 -21.12 30.00
C ASN A 370 -2.81 -19.84 30.57
N GLY A 371 -1.94 -19.96 31.57
CA GLY A 371 -1.24 -18.82 32.19
C GLY A 371 -0.38 -17.97 31.21
N ARG A 372 -0.01 -18.55 30.05
CA ARG A 372 0.92 -17.99 29.05
C ARG A 372 0.21 -17.59 27.75
N ILE A 373 -0.82 -18.33 27.34
CA ILE A 373 -1.65 -18.14 26.14
C ILE A 373 -3.05 -17.68 26.58
N LYS A 374 -3.43 -16.44 26.26
CA LYS A 374 -4.67 -15.82 26.75
C LYS A 374 -5.46 -15.18 25.61
N MET A 375 -6.78 -15.17 25.72
CA MET A 375 -7.68 -14.51 24.76
C MET A 375 -8.42 -13.36 25.44
N TYR A 376 -8.40 -12.18 24.82
CA TYR A 376 -9.04 -10.96 25.31
C TYR A 376 -9.73 -10.23 24.15
N ASN A 377 -11.06 -10.07 24.21
CA ASN A 377 -11.85 -9.39 23.18
C ASN A 377 -11.45 -9.82 21.75
N SER A 378 -11.47 -11.13 21.51
CA SER A 378 -11.10 -11.80 20.25
C SER A 378 -9.61 -11.72 19.85
N LYS A 379 -8.74 -11.10 20.67
CA LYS A 379 -7.29 -11.06 20.46
C LYS A 379 -6.62 -12.22 21.18
N LEU A 380 -5.81 -13.00 20.47
CA LEU A 380 -4.99 -14.07 21.03
C LEU A 380 -3.59 -13.53 21.38
N VAL A 381 -3.19 -13.67 22.64
CA VAL A 381 -1.90 -13.19 23.16
C VAL A 381 -1.09 -14.38 23.67
N ILE A 382 0.06 -14.62 23.06
CA ILE A 382 1.02 -15.67 23.43
C ILE A 382 2.23 -14.98 24.04
N THR A 383 2.42 -15.13 25.34
CA THR A 383 3.63 -14.65 26.05
C THR A 383 4.69 -15.75 26.15
N GLN A 384 5.92 -15.40 26.55
CA GLN A 384 7.03 -16.33 26.79
C GLN A 384 7.17 -17.40 25.70
N ILE A 385 7.23 -16.98 24.42
CA ILE A 385 7.14 -17.88 23.26
C ILE A 385 8.12 -19.05 23.33
N THR A 386 7.61 -20.24 23.05
CA THR A 386 8.33 -21.51 22.98
C THR A 386 8.38 -22.03 21.55
N THR A 387 9.27 -22.97 21.24
CA THR A 387 9.33 -23.62 19.92
C THR A 387 8.04 -24.34 19.54
N GLU A 388 7.30 -24.85 20.52
CA GLU A 388 5.98 -25.47 20.31
C GLU A 388 4.91 -24.49 19.82
N ASP A 389 5.12 -23.18 19.96
CA ASP A 389 4.17 -22.16 19.49
C ASP A 389 4.30 -21.86 17.99
N ASP A 390 5.36 -22.34 17.33
CA ASP A 390 5.52 -22.28 15.88
C ASP A 390 4.43 -23.12 15.20
N ALA A 391 3.46 -22.44 14.59
CA ALA A 391 2.22 -23.04 14.14
C ALA A 391 1.44 -22.12 13.21
N ILE A 392 0.49 -22.69 12.48
CA ILE A 392 -0.56 -21.94 11.80
C ILE A 392 -1.70 -21.71 12.81
N TYR A 393 -2.00 -20.46 13.11
CA TYR A 393 -3.16 -20.07 13.90
C TYR A 393 -4.31 -19.70 12.95
N GLN A 394 -5.52 -20.14 13.29
CA GLN A 394 -6.73 -19.78 12.54
C GLN A 394 -7.69 -19.04 13.45
N CYS A 395 -8.17 -17.88 13.02
CA CYS A 395 -9.40 -17.31 13.57
C CYS A 395 -10.59 -17.93 12.83
N VAL A 396 -11.60 -18.36 13.57
CA VAL A 396 -12.91 -18.79 13.05
C VAL A 396 -13.98 -17.92 13.71
N ALA A 397 -14.77 -17.20 12.92
CA ALA A 397 -15.91 -16.42 13.37
C ALA A 397 -17.21 -17.07 12.88
N GLU A 398 -18.12 -17.38 13.80
CA GLU A 398 -19.30 -18.21 13.52
C GLU A 398 -20.59 -17.65 14.15
N ASN A 399 -21.69 -17.72 13.41
CA ASN A 399 -23.05 -17.56 13.93
C ASN A 399 -23.99 -18.59 13.26
N GLU A 400 -25.28 -18.59 13.60
CA GLU A 400 -26.28 -19.50 13.04
C GLU A 400 -26.46 -19.43 11.50
N GLN A 401 -26.06 -18.32 10.87
CA GLN A 401 -26.13 -18.08 9.43
C GLN A 401 -24.87 -18.52 8.67
N GLY A 402 -23.78 -18.90 9.35
CA GLY A 402 -22.57 -19.42 8.70
C GLY A 402 -21.28 -19.23 9.50
N SER A 403 -20.15 -19.54 8.87
CA SER A 403 -18.81 -19.35 9.42
C SER A 403 -17.86 -18.70 8.42
N VAL A 404 -16.85 -17.99 8.91
CA VAL A 404 -15.75 -17.42 8.10
C VAL A 404 -14.44 -17.57 8.87
N LEU A 405 -13.32 -17.75 8.15
CA LEU A 405 -12.00 -17.95 8.76
C LEU A 405 -10.91 -17.05 8.19
N SER A 406 -9.79 -16.96 8.92
CA SER A 406 -8.54 -16.35 8.44
C SER A 406 -7.34 -17.01 9.12
N LEU A 407 -6.27 -17.21 8.35
CA LEU A 407 -5.02 -17.82 8.80
C LEU A 407 -4.01 -16.73 9.22
N ALA A 408 -3.10 -17.06 10.14
CA ALA A 408 -1.85 -16.36 10.39
C ALA A 408 -0.81 -17.32 10.98
N ARG A 409 0.44 -17.25 10.52
CA ARG A 409 1.54 -18.10 11.02
C ARG A 409 2.32 -17.40 12.12
N LEU A 410 2.68 -18.13 13.18
CA LEU A 410 3.75 -17.73 14.10
C LEU A 410 5.03 -18.45 13.67
N ILE A 411 6.11 -17.69 13.42
CA ILE A 411 7.46 -18.23 13.20
C ILE A 411 8.31 -17.89 14.43
N VAL A 412 8.90 -18.92 15.05
CA VAL A 412 9.69 -18.78 16.28
C VAL A 412 11.18 -18.82 15.98
N VAL A 413 11.83 -17.67 16.02
CA VAL A 413 13.27 -17.51 15.73
C VAL A 413 14.10 -17.95 16.94
N MET A 414 14.97 -18.92 16.72
CA MET A 414 15.95 -19.40 17.69
C MET A 414 17.17 -18.48 17.74
N SER A 415 18.00 -18.65 18.77
CA SER A 415 19.31 -17.97 18.85
C SER A 415 20.27 -18.40 17.73
N GLU A 416 20.14 -19.64 17.24
CA GLU A 416 20.96 -20.24 16.18
C GLU A 416 20.57 -19.79 14.76
N ASP A 417 19.34 -19.29 14.56
CA ASP A 417 18.87 -18.77 13.26
C ASP A 417 19.46 -17.40 12.91
N ARG A 418 20.18 -16.78 13.84
CA ARG A 418 20.80 -15.46 13.71
C ARG A 418 22.22 -15.57 13.14
N PRO A 419 22.85 -14.47 12.70
CA PRO A 419 24.26 -14.49 12.39
C PRO A 419 25.06 -14.65 13.68
N SER A 420 26.25 -15.26 13.61
CA SER A 420 27.24 -15.02 14.69
C SER A 420 27.64 -13.54 14.70
N ALA A 421 28.32 -13.09 15.75
CA ALA A 421 28.97 -11.78 15.70
C ALA A 421 29.98 -11.73 14.52
N PRO A 422 30.26 -10.53 13.96
CA PRO A 422 31.44 -10.29 13.13
C PRO A 422 32.70 -10.72 13.88
N ARG A 423 33.70 -11.21 13.14
CA ARG A 423 34.94 -11.75 13.70
C ARG A 423 36.13 -10.84 13.41
N ASN A 424 37.25 -11.09 14.12
CA ASN A 424 38.56 -10.51 13.84
C ASN A 424 38.51 -9.01 13.55
N ILE A 425 37.71 -8.29 14.35
CA ILE A 425 37.58 -6.83 14.29
C ILE A 425 38.93 -6.19 14.66
N HIS A 426 39.39 -5.26 13.84
CA HIS A 426 40.64 -4.53 14.02
C HIS A 426 40.47 -3.08 13.59
N ALA A 427 41.21 -2.18 14.25
CA ALA A 427 41.15 -0.75 14.02
C ALA A 427 42.57 -0.21 13.76
N GLU A 428 42.74 0.56 12.69
CA GLU A 428 44.02 1.14 12.26
C GLU A 428 43.87 2.66 12.11
N THR A 429 44.80 3.44 12.67
CA THR A 429 44.74 4.90 12.58
C THR A 429 45.19 5.39 11.22
N ILE A 430 44.35 6.14 10.50
CA ILE A 430 44.71 6.77 9.23
C ILE A 430 45.29 8.17 9.45
N SER A 431 44.66 8.96 10.32
CA SER A 431 45.01 10.37 10.51
C SER A 431 44.69 10.89 11.92
N SER A 432 44.83 12.19 12.11
CA SER A 432 44.36 12.91 13.29
C SER A 432 42.83 12.92 13.46
N SER A 433 42.06 12.59 12.41
CA SER A 433 40.59 12.64 12.43
C SER A 433 39.90 11.41 11.84
N ALA A 434 40.64 10.36 11.48
CA ALA A 434 40.08 9.16 10.86
C ALA A 434 40.76 7.86 11.30
N ILE A 435 39.94 6.82 11.49
CA ILE A 435 40.34 5.44 11.83
C ILE A 435 39.66 4.49 10.83
N LEU A 436 40.44 3.56 10.26
CA LEU A 436 39.94 2.42 9.50
C LEU A 436 39.49 1.34 10.49
N LEU A 437 38.26 0.87 10.36
CA LEU A 437 37.78 -0.33 11.02
C LEU A 437 37.59 -1.44 9.98
N ALA A 438 38.10 -2.63 10.25
CA ALA A 438 37.96 -3.79 9.37
C ALA A 438 37.64 -5.06 10.19
N TRP A 439 36.99 -6.03 9.54
CA TRP A 439 36.43 -7.22 10.20
C TRP A 439 36.34 -8.41 9.25
N GLU A 440 36.01 -9.58 9.81
CA GLU A 440 35.60 -10.77 9.08
C GLU A 440 34.09 -11.00 9.21
N ARG A 441 33.52 -11.65 8.19
CA ARG A 441 32.11 -12.03 8.18
C ARG A 441 31.80 -13.05 9.30
N PRO A 442 30.54 -13.13 9.78
CA PRO A 442 30.08 -14.20 10.66
C PRO A 442 30.44 -15.60 10.14
N ILE A 443 30.55 -16.60 11.03
CA ILE A 443 30.70 -18.01 10.64
C ILE A 443 29.33 -18.62 10.29
N TYR A 444 28.32 -18.34 11.13
CA TYR A 444 26.97 -18.87 10.97
C TYR A 444 26.06 -17.83 10.30
N ASN A 445 25.24 -18.29 9.34
CA ASN A 445 24.27 -17.47 8.59
C ASN A 445 24.87 -16.26 7.86
N ALA A 446 26.17 -16.30 7.53
CA ALA A 446 26.91 -15.23 6.85
C ALA A 446 26.34 -14.86 5.47
N ASP A 447 25.80 -15.86 4.78
CA ASP A 447 25.09 -15.79 3.50
C ASP A 447 23.78 -14.97 3.57
N LYS A 448 23.21 -14.83 4.77
CA LYS A 448 21.92 -14.15 5.02
C LYS A 448 22.10 -12.77 5.64
N VAL A 449 23.33 -12.36 5.94
CA VAL A 449 23.63 -11.01 6.45
C VAL A 449 23.34 -9.99 5.36
N ILE A 450 22.54 -8.97 5.67
CA ILE A 450 22.14 -7.88 4.76
C ILE A 450 22.81 -6.54 5.09
N ALA A 451 23.32 -6.39 6.32
CA ALA A 451 23.98 -5.18 6.80
C ALA A 451 24.85 -5.47 8.03
N TYR A 452 25.79 -4.58 8.31
CA TYR A 452 26.47 -4.44 9.60
C TYR A 452 26.10 -3.10 10.24
N SER A 453 26.23 -2.98 11.56
CA SER A 453 26.45 -1.69 12.20
C SER A 453 27.81 -1.64 12.90
N VAL A 454 28.43 -0.48 12.81
CA VAL A 454 29.58 -0.08 13.62
C VAL A 454 29.07 0.83 14.72
N HIS A 455 29.52 0.57 15.94
CA HIS A 455 29.23 1.34 17.13
C HIS A 455 30.54 1.87 17.68
N TYR A 456 30.61 3.17 17.98
CA TYR A 456 31.83 3.79 18.49
C TYR A 456 31.55 4.87 19.53
N MET A 457 32.47 4.98 20.49
CA MET A 457 32.39 5.92 21.62
C MET A 457 33.81 6.31 22.07
N LYS A 458 33.98 7.48 22.68
CA LYS A 458 35.26 7.84 23.33
C LYS A 458 35.52 6.86 24.48
N ALA A 459 36.74 6.36 24.59
CA ALA A 459 37.11 5.38 25.61
C ALA A 459 37.31 6.00 27.00
N GLU A 460 37.54 7.32 27.06
CA GLU A 460 37.82 8.06 28.29
C GLU A 460 36.97 9.34 28.38
N GLY A 461 36.20 9.48 29.46
CA GLY A 461 35.38 10.64 29.75
C GLY A 461 34.12 10.30 30.57
N LEU A 462 33.40 11.33 31.02
CA LEU A 462 32.08 11.16 31.67
C LEU A 462 30.92 11.02 30.66
N ASN A 463 31.18 11.29 29.37
CA ASN A 463 30.18 11.26 28.31
C ASN A 463 30.34 9.98 27.47
N ASN A 464 29.71 8.90 27.91
CA ASN A 464 29.55 7.68 27.10
C ASN A 464 28.45 7.89 26.03
N GLU A 465 28.61 8.89 25.17
CA GLU A 465 27.79 9.00 23.96
C GLU A 465 28.27 7.96 22.94
N GLU A 466 27.33 7.12 22.51
CA GLU A 466 27.54 6.03 21.56
C GLU A 466 26.99 6.42 20.19
N TYR A 467 27.86 6.44 19.19
CA TYR A 467 27.53 6.77 17.80
C TYR A 467 27.43 5.49 16.98
N GLN A 468 26.46 5.44 16.06
CA GLN A 468 26.17 4.26 15.24
C GLN A 468 26.20 4.60 13.74
N VAL A 469 26.90 3.79 12.94
CA VAL A 469 26.86 3.79 11.48
C VAL A 469 26.35 2.44 10.98
N VAL A 470 25.49 2.43 9.96
CA VAL A 470 24.99 1.22 9.30
C VAL A 470 25.60 1.08 7.92
N ILE A 471 26.11 -0.12 7.63
CA ILE A 471 26.95 -0.46 6.48
C ILE A 471 26.29 -1.63 5.73
N GLY A 472 26.48 -1.72 4.41
CA GLY A 472 26.01 -2.85 3.62
C GLY A 472 26.73 -4.16 3.96
N ASN A 473 26.30 -5.26 3.33
CA ASN A 473 26.97 -6.56 3.40
C ASN A 473 28.03 -6.77 2.29
N ASP A 474 28.28 -5.74 1.49
CA ASP A 474 29.19 -5.70 0.37
C ASP A 474 30.66 -5.53 0.81
N THR A 475 30.92 -4.71 1.83
CA THR A 475 32.27 -4.53 2.40
C THR A 475 32.48 -5.31 3.70
N THR A 476 33.75 -5.43 4.10
CA THR A 476 34.17 -5.85 5.46
C THR A 476 35.19 -4.87 6.06
N SER A 477 35.13 -3.62 5.62
CA SER A 477 35.93 -2.50 6.11
C SER A 477 35.20 -1.17 5.90
N TYR A 478 35.52 -0.17 6.72
CA TYR A 478 34.91 1.15 6.72
C TYR A 478 35.80 2.18 7.42
N ILE A 479 35.86 3.39 6.89
CA ILE A 479 36.59 4.51 7.50
C ILE A 479 35.62 5.35 8.31
N ILE A 480 35.97 5.60 9.57
CA ILE A 480 35.24 6.46 10.49
C ILE A 480 36.01 7.78 10.58
N ASP A 481 35.38 8.86 10.15
CA ASP A 481 35.93 10.21 10.05
C ASP A 481 35.32 11.18 11.10
N ASP A 482 35.64 12.48 10.99
CA ASP A 482 35.29 13.55 11.94
C ASP A 482 35.61 13.27 13.43
N LEU A 483 36.64 12.46 13.69
CA LEU A 483 37.15 12.18 15.04
C LEU A 483 38.03 13.32 15.57
N GLU A 484 38.09 13.48 16.90
CA GLU A 484 38.99 14.46 17.55
C GLU A 484 40.44 13.92 17.59
N PRO A 485 41.47 14.74 17.31
CA PRO A 485 42.89 14.34 17.38
C PRO A 485 43.40 14.02 18.78
N ALA A 486 44.36 13.09 18.86
CA ALA A 486 44.98 12.60 20.09
C ALA A 486 43.98 12.06 21.14
N TRP A 487 42.93 11.35 20.69
CA TRP A 487 41.91 10.74 21.56
C TRP A 487 41.79 9.22 21.37
N ASN A 488 41.52 8.54 22.48
CA ASN A 488 41.16 7.12 22.50
C ASN A 488 39.68 6.93 22.17
N TYR A 489 39.40 6.13 21.14
CA TYR A 489 38.06 5.67 20.77
C TYR A 489 37.97 4.16 20.93
N SER A 490 36.77 3.66 21.21
CA SER A 490 36.47 2.23 21.26
C SER A 490 35.33 1.88 20.30
N PHE A 491 35.40 0.68 19.72
CA PHE A 491 34.58 0.24 18.59
C PHE A 491 34.10 -1.19 18.79
N TYR A 492 32.84 -1.46 18.45
CA TYR A 492 32.30 -2.82 18.31
C TYR A 492 31.30 -2.90 17.15
N MET A 493 30.93 -4.11 16.74
CA MET A 493 30.08 -4.34 15.58
C MET A 493 28.95 -5.34 15.78
N VAL A 494 27.89 -5.21 14.98
CA VAL A 494 26.73 -6.12 14.95
C VAL A 494 26.34 -6.44 13.51
N ALA A 495 26.24 -7.71 13.16
CA ALA A 495 25.67 -8.17 11.88
C ALA A 495 24.13 -8.29 11.96
N TYR A 496 23.43 -7.95 10.87
CA TYR A 496 21.97 -8.02 10.73
C TYR A 496 21.55 -8.92 9.57
N MET A 497 20.50 -9.72 9.79
CA MET A 497 19.78 -10.47 8.76
C MET A 497 18.26 -10.25 8.91
N PRO A 498 17.41 -10.66 7.95
CA PRO A 498 15.96 -10.41 8.01
C PRO A 498 15.23 -10.96 9.25
N MET A 499 15.81 -11.97 9.93
CA MET A 499 15.27 -12.59 11.14
C MET A 499 15.81 -11.98 12.45
N GLY A 500 16.80 -11.09 12.40
CA GLY A 500 17.31 -10.38 13.58
C GLY A 500 18.78 -9.99 13.51
N ALA A 501 19.24 -9.35 14.58
CA ALA A 501 20.63 -9.02 14.83
C ALA A 501 21.39 -10.16 15.54
N SER A 502 22.67 -10.25 15.25
CA SER A 502 23.68 -11.04 15.97
C SER A 502 23.96 -10.49 17.38
N ARG A 503 24.95 -11.05 18.08
CA ARG A 503 25.55 -10.42 19.26
C ARG A 503 26.57 -9.35 18.84
N MET A 504 26.94 -8.49 19.78
CA MET A 504 28.11 -7.63 19.66
C MET A 504 29.37 -8.47 19.36
N SER A 505 30.27 -7.95 18.53
CA SER A 505 31.65 -8.44 18.43
C SER A 505 32.42 -8.17 19.72
N ASP A 506 33.66 -8.67 19.78
CA ASP A 506 34.65 -8.13 20.70
C ASP A 506 34.84 -6.61 20.46
N GLN A 507 35.27 -5.89 21.49
CA GLN A 507 35.49 -4.44 21.44
C GLN A 507 36.99 -4.15 21.22
N VAL A 508 37.32 -3.27 20.29
CA VAL A 508 38.69 -2.79 20.05
C VAL A 508 38.81 -1.31 20.40
N CYS A 509 39.99 -0.88 20.85
CA CYS A 509 40.29 0.52 21.15
C CYS A 509 41.45 1.00 20.28
N GLN A 510 41.38 2.24 19.79
CA GLN A 510 42.38 2.84 18.90
C GLN A 510 42.48 4.36 19.11
N HIS A 511 43.68 4.91 18.90
CA HIS A 511 44.01 6.32 19.15
C HIS A 511 44.14 7.11 17.83
N THR A 512 43.52 8.29 17.72
CA THR A 512 43.74 9.22 16.60
C THR A 512 45.12 9.87 16.69
N LEU A 513 45.74 10.24 15.56
CA LEU A 513 47.06 10.90 15.60
C LEU A 513 46.99 12.29 16.24
N GLU A 514 48.14 12.82 16.67
CA GLU A 514 48.30 14.26 16.91
C GLU A 514 48.06 15.06 15.61
N ASP A 515 47.81 16.35 15.77
CA ASP A 515 47.73 17.34 14.69
C ASP A 515 48.47 18.63 15.12
N VAL A 516 48.54 19.64 14.26
CA VAL A 516 49.08 20.96 14.66
C VAL A 516 48.11 21.70 15.60
N PRO A 517 48.62 22.53 16.54
CA PRO A 517 47.77 23.28 17.47
C PRO A 517 46.78 24.20 16.75
N LEU A 518 45.54 24.26 17.25
CA LEU A 518 44.44 25.02 16.63
C LEU A 518 44.52 26.54 16.87
N ARG A 519 45.29 26.96 17.87
CA ARG A 519 45.48 28.35 18.28
C ARG A 519 46.90 28.57 18.75
N THR A 520 47.30 29.85 18.79
CA THR A 520 48.55 30.30 19.39
C THR A 520 48.37 30.62 20.87
N PRO A 521 49.45 30.53 21.68
CA PRO A 521 49.45 31.09 23.04
C PRO A 521 49.14 32.59 23.05
N GLU A 522 48.47 33.05 24.10
CA GLU A 522 48.29 34.48 24.37
C GLU A 522 49.55 35.03 25.07
N LEU A 523 50.05 36.18 24.60
CA LEU A 523 51.27 36.84 25.07
C LEU A 523 50.98 37.93 26.12
N SER A 524 51.90 38.06 27.07
CA SER A 524 52.02 39.16 28.02
C SER A 524 53.46 39.72 27.96
N LEU A 525 53.63 41.04 27.97
CA LEU A 525 54.91 41.74 27.75
C LEU A 525 55.07 42.87 28.77
N THR A 526 56.19 42.90 29.50
CA THR A 526 56.48 43.94 30.49
C THR A 526 57.96 44.31 30.47
N SER A 527 58.29 45.61 30.39
CA SER A 527 59.68 46.06 30.57
C SER A 527 60.02 46.26 32.05
N HIS A 528 61.22 45.83 32.46
CA HIS A 528 61.81 46.06 33.78
C HIS A 528 62.96 47.06 33.73
N SER A 529 63.55 47.31 32.55
CA SER A 529 64.50 48.39 32.29
C SER A 529 64.28 48.99 30.88
N PRO A 530 64.96 50.11 30.52
CA PRO A 530 64.94 50.63 29.15
C PRO A 530 65.51 49.70 28.07
N THR A 531 66.15 48.59 28.45
CA THR A 531 66.89 47.68 27.56
C THR A 531 66.40 46.23 27.59
N ASP A 532 65.23 45.96 28.17
CA ASP A 532 64.63 44.61 28.22
C ASP A 532 63.11 44.59 27.99
N ILE A 533 62.61 43.40 27.64
CA ILE A 533 61.20 43.02 27.66
C ILE A 533 61.11 41.61 28.26
N GLN A 534 60.46 41.48 29.41
CA GLN A 534 60.02 40.19 29.93
C GLN A 534 58.77 39.74 29.15
N VAL A 535 58.82 38.51 28.62
CA VAL A 535 57.77 37.89 27.80
C VAL A 535 57.20 36.69 28.56
N LEU A 536 55.87 36.59 28.67
CA LEU A 536 55.18 35.44 29.27
C LEU A 536 54.02 34.96 28.37
N TRP A 537 53.68 33.68 28.44
CA TRP A 537 52.52 33.08 27.76
C TRP A 537 51.92 31.92 28.55
N GLN A 538 50.61 31.69 28.35
CA GLN A 538 49.92 30.55 28.95
C GLN A 538 50.01 29.31 28.04
N PRO A 539 50.21 28.09 28.59
CA PRO A 539 50.09 26.85 27.83
C PRO A 539 48.69 26.67 27.22
N LEU A 540 48.64 26.03 26.05
CA LEU A 540 47.36 25.75 25.37
C LEU A 540 46.59 24.63 26.10
N PRO A 541 45.28 24.79 26.36
CA PRO A 541 44.42 23.70 26.81
C PRO A 541 44.46 22.50 25.85
N THR A 542 44.32 21.28 26.37
CA THR A 542 44.46 20.03 25.60
C THR A 542 43.58 19.95 24.33
N LYS A 543 42.35 20.48 24.39
CA LYS A 543 41.45 20.57 23.23
C LYS A 543 41.94 21.50 22.11
N LEU A 544 42.82 22.45 22.43
CA LEU A 544 43.39 23.42 21.49
C LEU A 544 44.82 23.04 21.06
N SER A 545 45.55 22.26 21.86
CA SER A 545 46.87 21.74 21.46
C SER A 545 46.78 20.63 20.41
N ARG A 546 45.67 19.87 20.36
CA ARG A 546 45.42 18.77 19.40
C ARG A 546 46.53 17.69 19.39
N GLY A 547 47.18 17.53 20.54
CA GLY A 547 48.38 16.72 20.77
C GLY A 547 49.20 17.27 21.93
N HIS A 548 50.37 16.72 22.17
CA HIS A 548 51.32 17.19 23.17
C HIS A 548 52.17 18.33 22.62
N ILE A 549 52.22 19.48 23.32
CA ILE A 549 53.08 20.59 22.92
C ILE A 549 54.55 20.21 23.14
N TRP A 550 55.36 20.37 22.09
CA TRP A 550 56.77 19.97 22.01
C TRP A 550 57.72 21.16 22.13
N ALA A 551 57.36 22.30 21.52
CA ALA A 551 58.18 23.52 21.53
C ALA A 551 57.35 24.80 21.35
N TYR A 552 57.95 25.92 21.73
CA TYR A 552 57.51 27.28 21.42
C TYR A 552 58.58 28.01 20.62
N ARG A 553 58.18 28.95 19.75
CA ARG A 553 59.10 29.85 19.04
C ARG A 553 58.63 31.28 19.20
N LEU A 554 59.40 32.08 19.93
CA LEU A 554 59.22 33.51 20.08
C LEU A 554 59.95 34.20 18.92
N SER A 555 59.24 34.97 18.09
CA SER A 555 59.83 35.79 17.03
C SER A 555 59.68 37.27 17.36
N TYR A 556 60.71 38.08 17.10
CA TYR A 556 60.69 39.51 17.38
C TYR A 556 61.43 40.32 16.31
N ARG A 557 61.07 41.60 16.20
CA ARG A 557 61.75 42.62 15.39
C ARG A 557 61.49 44.02 15.95
N THR A 558 62.21 45.05 15.48
CA THR A 558 61.78 46.43 15.73
C THR A 558 60.63 46.82 14.78
N ALA A 559 59.94 47.93 15.05
CA ALA A 559 58.97 48.48 14.11
C ALA A 559 59.62 49.13 12.88
N ALA A 560 60.88 49.59 13.01
CA ALA A 560 61.64 50.25 11.95
C ALA A 560 62.36 49.27 11.00
N ASP A 561 62.76 48.11 11.50
CA ASP A 561 63.41 47.05 10.72
C ASP A 561 62.43 45.91 10.38
N ALA A 562 62.59 45.34 9.20
CA ALA A 562 61.88 44.14 8.74
C ALA A 562 62.58 42.84 9.13
N THR A 563 63.86 42.85 9.55
CA THR A 563 64.56 41.62 9.97
C THR A 563 63.86 40.97 11.16
N VAL A 564 63.57 39.67 11.05
CA VAL A 564 62.92 38.89 12.12
C VAL A 564 63.97 38.00 12.77
N LEU A 565 64.15 38.19 14.08
CA LEU A 565 64.92 37.30 14.94
C LEU A 565 63.95 36.32 15.62
N SER A 566 64.44 35.14 16.01
CA SER A 566 63.61 34.13 16.69
C SER A 566 64.39 33.26 17.65
N VAL A 567 63.77 32.94 18.79
CA VAL A 567 64.29 32.04 19.82
C VAL A 567 63.34 30.85 19.92
N GLU A 568 63.89 29.63 19.91
CA GLU A 568 63.15 28.40 20.16
C GLU A 568 63.31 27.95 21.61
N LEU A 569 62.21 27.46 22.19
CA LEU A 569 62.03 27.26 23.63
C LEU A 569 61.32 25.92 23.87
N ALA A 570 61.69 25.23 24.95
CA ALA A 570 61.13 23.92 25.27
C ALA A 570 59.66 24.00 25.73
N GLN A 571 58.94 22.88 25.61
CA GLN A 571 57.53 22.72 26.03
C GLN A 571 57.17 23.19 27.45
N ASN A 572 58.14 23.23 28.37
CA ASN A 572 57.96 23.66 29.76
C ASN A 572 58.24 25.16 29.98
N ASN A 573 58.71 25.90 28.98
CA ASN A 573 58.88 27.34 29.06
C ASN A 573 57.54 28.05 28.89
N THR A 574 57.19 28.91 29.85
CA THR A 574 56.06 29.86 29.81
C THR A 574 56.51 31.31 29.91
N GLN A 575 57.82 31.55 29.95
CA GLN A 575 58.42 32.89 30.02
C GLN A 575 59.82 32.94 29.39
N TYR A 576 60.24 34.14 28.98
CA TYR A 576 61.55 34.46 28.42
C TYR A 576 61.89 35.94 28.65
N LEU A 577 63.13 36.24 29.08
CA LEU A 577 63.62 37.62 29.19
C LEU A 577 64.39 37.99 27.93
N LEU A 578 63.91 38.99 27.18
CA LEU A 578 64.58 39.52 26.00
C LEU A 578 65.37 40.77 26.38
N GLY A 579 66.70 40.68 26.40
CA GLY A 579 67.62 41.78 26.74
C GLY A 579 68.30 42.44 25.53
N ASP A 580 69.29 43.29 25.81
CA ASP A 580 70.12 44.03 24.85
C ASP A 580 69.33 44.90 23.84
N LEU A 581 68.17 45.42 24.28
CA LEU A 581 67.26 46.20 23.46
C LEU A 581 67.59 47.69 23.46
N GLN A 582 67.18 48.39 22.41
CA GLN A 582 67.31 49.85 22.31
C GLN A 582 66.19 50.53 23.13
N PRO A 583 66.48 51.59 23.92
CA PRO A 583 65.47 52.41 24.59
C PRO A 583 64.52 53.14 23.62
N ASP A 584 63.34 53.53 24.12
CA ASP A 584 62.25 54.23 23.40
C ASP A 584 61.86 53.61 22.04
N THR A 585 62.10 52.32 21.87
CA THR A 585 61.98 51.61 20.59
C THR A 585 60.76 50.70 20.63
N VAL A 586 59.94 50.75 19.58
CA VAL A 586 58.82 49.81 19.43
C VAL A 586 59.35 48.50 18.88
N TYR A 587 59.14 47.42 19.64
CA TYR A 587 59.36 46.05 19.22
C TYR A 587 58.03 45.37 18.90
N LEU A 588 58.07 44.47 17.93
CA LEU A 588 56.96 43.65 17.47
C LEU A 588 57.30 42.20 17.78
N LEU A 589 56.51 41.55 18.63
CA LEU A 589 56.75 40.18 19.11
C LEU A 589 55.58 39.25 18.75
N ARG A 590 55.85 37.98 18.46
CA ARG A 590 54.84 36.95 18.20
C ARG A 590 55.30 35.56 18.63
N ILE A 591 54.37 34.64 18.85
CA ILE A 591 54.66 33.27 19.29
C ILE A 591 53.93 32.21 18.43
N SER A 592 54.63 31.11 18.11
CA SER A 592 54.03 29.87 17.61
C SER A 592 54.30 28.72 18.57
N ALA A 593 53.38 27.76 18.65
CA ALA A 593 53.56 26.49 19.34
C ALA A 593 53.66 25.34 18.33
N ALA A 594 54.29 24.22 18.71
CA ALA A 594 54.34 23.01 17.90
C ALA A 594 53.93 21.77 18.70
N THR A 595 53.24 20.83 18.04
CA THR A 595 53.21 19.41 18.43
C THR A 595 54.34 18.65 17.73
N ARG A 596 54.37 17.31 17.78
CA ARG A 596 55.33 16.52 16.98
C ARG A 596 55.06 16.60 15.48
N VAL A 597 53.85 17.00 15.08
CA VAL A 597 53.44 17.13 13.66
C VAL A 597 54.01 18.39 13.02
N GLY A 598 54.07 19.49 13.77
CA GLY A 598 54.61 20.76 13.28
C GLY A 598 54.13 21.97 14.06
N TRP A 599 54.55 23.14 13.58
CA TRP A 599 54.18 24.45 14.10
C TRP A 599 52.76 24.85 13.67
N CYS A 600 51.99 25.44 14.58
CA CYS A 600 50.81 26.21 14.19
C CYS A 600 51.23 27.51 13.48
N GLU A 601 50.27 28.18 12.83
CA GLU A 601 50.51 29.54 12.34
C GLU A 601 51.01 30.45 13.47
N PRO A 602 52.03 31.30 13.28
CA PRO A 602 52.49 32.23 14.31
C PRO A 602 51.43 33.25 14.69
N SER A 603 51.46 33.72 15.93
CA SER A 603 50.55 34.78 16.36
C SER A 603 50.77 36.05 15.55
N SER A 604 49.79 36.94 15.64
CA SER A 604 49.96 38.33 15.28
C SER A 604 51.10 39.01 16.02
N TRP A 605 51.60 40.09 15.40
CA TRP A 605 52.62 40.96 15.96
C TRP A 605 52.03 41.84 17.06
N THR A 606 52.39 41.53 18.30
CA THR A 606 52.07 42.32 19.51
C THR A 606 53.11 43.44 19.65
N SER A 607 52.66 44.67 19.92
CA SER A 607 53.48 45.89 19.83
C SER A 607 53.83 46.49 21.20
N HIS A 608 55.08 46.36 21.62
CA HIS A 608 55.59 46.86 22.91
C HIS A 608 56.62 47.97 22.71
N ARG A 609 56.66 48.97 23.58
CA ARG A 609 57.67 50.05 23.56
C ARG A 609 58.60 49.90 24.75
N THR A 610 59.90 49.78 24.51
CA THR A 610 60.91 49.85 25.59
C THR A 610 60.91 51.24 26.23
N PRO A 611 61.11 51.37 27.55
CA PRO A 611 61.14 52.65 28.24
C PRO A 611 62.19 53.63 27.70
N LYS A 612 61.96 54.92 27.97
CA LYS A 612 62.96 55.98 27.74
C LYS A 612 64.06 55.91 28.80
N THR A 613 65.31 56.08 28.36
CA THR A 613 66.46 56.28 29.25
C THR A 613 66.24 57.54 30.09
N SER A 614 66.10 57.37 31.40
CA SER A 614 65.80 58.45 32.34
C SER A 614 66.75 58.39 33.54
N SER A 615 67.23 59.55 33.98
CA SER A 615 68.07 59.68 35.18
C SER A 615 67.26 59.73 36.49
N ILE A 616 65.94 59.90 36.38
CA ILE A 616 64.98 59.92 37.48
C ILE A 616 64.10 58.67 37.36
N LYS A 617 63.88 57.96 38.48
CA LYS A 617 63.02 56.76 38.49
C LYS A 617 61.57 57.15 38.19
N VAL A 618 61.00 56.59 37.13
CA VAL A 618 59.56 56.58 36.84
C VAL A 618 58.88 55.36 37.48
N PRO A 619 57.53 55.29 37.57
CA PRO A 619 56.85 54.11 38.10
C PRO A 619 57.11 52.85 37.26
N PRO A 620 57.25 51.66 37.88
CA PRO A 620 57.30 50.40 37.14
C PRO A 620 55.93 50.06 36.54
N ALA A 621 55.91 49.10 35.61
CA ALA A 621 54.71 48.67 34.93
C ALA A 621 53.64 48.15 35.92
N PRO A 622 52.36 48.58 35.80
CA PRO A 622 51.28 48.04 36.62
C PRO A 622 51.14 46.53 36.42
N LEU A 623 50.99 45.78 37.50
CA LEU A 623 50.84 44.32 37.41
C LEU A 623 49.41 43.99 37.01
N LEU A 624 49.19 43.64 35.73
CA LEU A 624 47.94 43.06 35.25
C LEU A 624 47.68 41.74 36.00
N GLN A 625 46.67 41.73 36.87
CA GLN A 625 46.31 40.56 37.69
C GLN A 625 45.27 39.68 36.98
N GLN A 626 44.37 40.27 36.20
CA GLN A 626 43.30 39.57 35.49
C GLN A 626 43.00 40.29 34.18
N LEU A 627 43.07 39.56 33.07
CA LEU A 627 42.57 40.00 31.77
C LEU A 627 41.71 38.88 31.21
N GLU A 628 40.38 39.04 31.27
CA GLU A 628 39.45 37.98 30.89
C GLU A 628 38.22 38.53 30.14
N PRO A 629 37.60 37.74 29.25
CA PRO A 629 36.40 38.17 28.54
C PRO A 629 35.16 37.92 29.41
N LEU A 630 34.51 39.00 29.85
CA LEU A 630 33.22 38.93 30.56
C LEU A 630 32.11 38.34 29.66
N ASN A 631 32.22 38.58 28.36
CA ASN A 631 31.37 38.04 27.30
C ASN A 631 32.06 38.27 25.94
N CYS A 632 31.33 38.07 24.84
CA CYS A 632 31.87 38.22 23.49
C CYS A 632 32.15 39.66 23.02
N THR A 633 31.69 40.68 23.76
CA THR A 633 31.83 42.10 23.38
C THR A 633 32.45 42.96 24.49
N SER A 634 33.01 42.36 25.54
CA SER A 634 33.69 43.08 26.61
C SER A 634 34.76 42.25 27.34
N ILE A 635 35.81 42.94 27.76
CA ILE A 635 36.97 42.40 28.48
C ILE A 635 37.08 43.15 29.82
N LEU A 636 37.25 42.40 30.90
CA LEU A 636 37.65 42.93 32.20
C LEU A 636 39.17 43.04 32.26
N VAL A 637 39.67 44.20 32.66
CA VAL A 637 41.07 44.46 32.99
C VAL A 637 41.15 44.74 34.49
N ARG A 638 41.99 44.01 35.23
CA ARG A 638 42.35 44.31 36.62
C ARG A 638 43.86 44.42 36.78
N TRP A 639 44.31 45.39 37.57
CA TRP A 639 45.72 45.60 37.88
C TRP A 639 45.94 45.92 39.35
N GLN A 640 47.15 45.58 39.81
CA GLN A 640 47.67 46.09 41.07
C GLN A 640 48.38 47.42 40.82
N ALA A 641 48.20 48.38 41.73
CA ALA A 641 48.90 49.66 41.68
C ALA A 641 50.43 49.47 41.67
N SER A 642 51.14 50.24 40.85
CA SER A 642 52.58 50.10 40.64
C SER A 642 53.37 50.26 41.95
N PRO A 643 54.14 49.24 42.40
CA PRO A 643 54.88 49.33 43.65
C PRO A 643 56.11 50.23 43.50
N GLY A 644 56.14 51.37 44.21
CA GLY A 644 57.28 52.29 44.16
C GLY A 644 57.15 53.49 45.09
N SER A 645 58.24 54.27 45.18
CA SER A 645 58.32 55.51 45.96
C SER A 645 57.91 56.77 45.17
N VAL A 646 57.22 56.59 44.04
CA VAL A 646 56.82 57.67 43.13
C VAL A 646 55.30 57.76 43.12
N VAL A 647 54.75 58.94 43.38
CA VAL A 647 53.30 59.15 43.45
C VAL A 647 52.69 59.00 42.05
N VAL A 648 51.81 58.02 41.89
CA VAL A 648 50.99 57.83 40.69
C VAL A 648 49.91 58.91 40.63
N GLN A 649 49.69 59.49 39.45
CA GLN A 649 48.69 60.53 39.17
C GLN A 649 47.49 60.00 38.37
N GLY A 650 47.52 58.71 38.02
CA GLY A 650 46.51 58.02 37.23
C GLY A 650 47.12 56.91 36.39
N TYR A 651 46.30 56.26 35.58
CA TYR A 651 46.75 55.25 34.61
C TYR A 651 46.33 55.63 33.20
N ARG A 652 47.11 55.20 32.20
CA ARG A 652 46.74 55.28 30.79
C ARG A 652 46.50 53.87 30.28
N LEU A 653 45.26 53.61 29.87
CA LEU A 653 44.82 52.35 29.28
C LEU A 653 44.57 52.57 27.78
N CYS A 654 45.33 51.90 26.93
CA CYS A 654 45.06 51.80 25.51
C CYS A 654 44.62 50.37 25.16
N TYR A 655 43.82 50.22 24.12
CA TYR A 655 43.51 48.92 23.54
C TYR A 655 43.33 49.04 22.05
N HIS A 656 43.57 47.96 21.31
CA HIS A 656 43.23 47.90 19.91
C HIS A 656 42.98 46.48 19.43
N GLU A 657 42.17 46.40 18.39
CA GLU A 657 41.96 45.18 17.63
C GLU A 657 43.22 44.84 16.82
N GLU A 658 43.45 43.55 16.63
CA GLU A 658 44.50 43.05 15.76
C GLU A 658 44.36 43.61 14.33
N GLY A 659 45.42 44.24 13.81
CA GLY A 659 45.44 44.84 12.47
C GLY A 659 44.72 46.19 12.35
N GLN A 660 44.10 46.70 13.42
CA GLN A 660 43.49 48.04 13.47
C GLN A 660 44.42 49.06 14.17
N PRO A 661 44.26 50.37 13.92
CA PRO A 661 44.99 51.41 14.62
C PRO A 661 44.63 51.50 16.11
N GLU A 662 45.54 52.07 16.90
CA GLU A 662 45.36 52.21 18.35
C GLU A 662 44.19 53.15 18.70
N GLN A 663 43.30 52.72 19.60
CA GLN A 663 42.17 53.55 20.03
C GLN A 663 42.67 54.72 20.91
N PRO A 664 41.90 55.83 21.01
CA PRO A 664 42.23 56.94 21.90
C PRO A 664 42.46 56.46 23.34
N SER A 665 43.58 56.88 23.94
CA SER A 665 43.99 56.42 25.27
C SER A 665 43.00 56.85 26.35
N ILE A 666 42.51 55.89 27.13
CA ILE A 666 41.66 56.14 28.30
C ILE A 666 42.56 56.62 29.45
N GLN A 667 42.18 57.72 30.09
CA GLN A 667 42.83 58.25 31.29
C GLN A 667 42.01 57.83 32.52
N LEU A 668 42.66 57.25 33.51
CA LEU A 668 42.06 56.65 34.71
C LEU A 668 42.66 57.30 35.97
N GLN A 669 41.90 57.30 37.07
CA GLN A 669 42.28 57.95 38.33
C GLN A 669 43.35 57.15 39.11
N PRO A 670 44.04 57.76 40.09
CA PRO A 670 44.99 57.04 40.96
C PRO A 670 44.34 55.88 41.73
N GLU A 671 43.06 56.00 42.10
CA GLU A 671 42.29 54.99 42.83
C GLU A 671 41.85 53.79 41.96
N ASP A 672 41.85 53.91 40.63
CA ASP A 672 41.33 52.87 39.74
C ASP A 672 42.25 51.63 39.73
N THR A 673 41.65 50.45 39.91
CA THR A 673 42.32 49.13 39.88
C THR A 673 41.62 48.11 38.98
N GLU A 674 40.45 48.45 38.43
CA GLU A 674 39.76 47.66 37.40
C GLU A 674 39.07 48.56 36.37
N TYR A 675 38.95 48.06 35.14
CA TYR A 675 38.20 48.71 34.06
C TYR A 675 37.58 47.66 33.13
N THR A 676 36.36 47.91 32.65
CA THR A 676 35.70 47.05 31.66
C THR A 676 35.73 47.72 30.29
N ILE A 677 36.49 47.15 29.36
CA ILE A 677 36.49 47.58 27.96
C ILE A 677 35.26 46.97 27.29
N SER A 678 34.36 47.80 26.77
CA SER A 678 33.07 47.39 26.20
C SER A 678 32.91 47.80 24.73
N GLY A 679 32.10 47.06 23.97
CA GLY A 679 31.81 47.35 22.55
C GLY A 679 32.78 46.69 21.58
N LEU A 680 33.42 45.60 22.01
CA LEU A 680 34.43 44.86 21.24
C LEU A 680 33.80 43.89 20.24
N ASN A 681 34.55 43.53 19.19
CA ASN A 681 34.13 42.53 18.21
C ASN A 681 34.29 41.10 18.76
N PRO A 682 33.32 40.19 18.54
CA PRO A 682 33.42 38.78 18.91
C PRO A 682 34.43 37.97 18.09
N ARG A 683 35.01 36.93 18.70
CA ARG A 683 36.03 36.04 18.11
C ARG A 683 37.36 36.73 17.75
N GLN A 684 37.56 37.96 18.21
CA GLN A 684 38.59 38.86 17.72
C GLN A 684 39.68 39.08 18.77
N LYS A 685 40.94 39.16 18.34
CA LYS A 685 42.08 39.33 19.23
C LYS A 685 42.35 40.81 19.47
N TYR A 686 42.54 41.16 20.75
CA TYR A 686 42.85 42.50 21.21
C TYR A 686 44.23 42.51 21.87
N GLN A 687 44.99 43.59 21.63
CA GLN A 687 46.10 43.98 22.49
C GLN A 687 45.60 45.05 23.46
N VAL A 688 45.83 44.85 24.74
CA VAL A 688 45.56 45.80 25.82
C VAL A 688 46.91 46.28 26.37
N LYS A 689 47.05 47.58 26.62
CA LYS A 689 48.28 48.25 27.04
C LYS A 689 47.97 49.15 28.24
N LEU A 690 48.72 49.01 29.33
CA LEU A 690 48.50 49.75 30.57
C LEU A 690 49.82 50.30 31.12
N LEU A 691 49.84 51.58 31.50
CA LEU A 691 50.98 52.22 32.15
C LEU A 691 50.53 53.22 33.23
N ALA A 692 51.33 53.38 34.28
CA ALA A 692 51.09 54.37 35.33
C ALA A 692 51.66 55.75 34.95
N LEU A 693 50.97 56.82 35.37
CA LEU A 693 51.37 58.20 35.11
C LEU A 693 51.95 58.85 36.36
N SER A 694 52.94 59.74 36.22
CA SER A 694 53.51 60.49 37.33
C SER A 694 53.92 61.89 36.91
N LEU A 695 54.15 62.79 37.89
CA LEU A 695 54.69 64.13 37.64
C LEU A 695 56.13 64.13 37.08
N VAL A 696 56.82 62.98 37.13
CA VAL A 696 58.17 62.77 36.59
C VAL A 696 58.12 62.31 35.12
N GLY A 697 56.99 61.76 34.68
CA GLY A 697 56.78 61.22 33.34
C GLY A 697 55.92 59.96 33.33
N ASP A 698 55.72 59.43 32.13
CA ASP A 698 55.09 58.12 31.89
C ASP A 698 55.95 57.00 32.51
N GLY A 699 55.30 56.10 33.27
CA GLY A 699 55.91 54.88 33.78
C GLY A 699 56.07 53.79 32.72
N TYR A 700 56.61 52.64 33.12
CA TYR A 700 56.77 51.51 32.21
C TYR A 700 55.40 50.89 31.86
N GLN A 701 55.36 50.21 30.71
CA GLN A 701 54.13 49.68 30.13
C GLN A 701 54.02 48.16 30.36
N ALA A 702 52.80 47.68 30.62
CA ALA A 702 52.41 46.28 30.60
C ALA A 702 51.43 46.06 29.44
N ASP A 703 51.76 45.14 28.54
CA ASP A 703 50.87 44.73 27.46
C ASP A 703 50.43 43.29 27.65
N GLN A 704 49.20 43.00 27.27
CA GLN A 704 48.69 41.63 27.24
C GLN A 704 47.71 41.47 26.08
N THR A 705 47.69 40.26 25.51
CA THR A 705 46.80 39.91 24.40
C THR A 705 45.72 38.93 24.85
N LEU A 706 44.53 39.07 24.27
CA LEU A 706 43.38 38.21 24.57
C LEU A 706 42.43 38.13 23.37
N SER A 707 42.00 36.91 23.04
CA SER A 707 40.89 36.64 22.12
C SER A 707 39.53 36.82 22.82
N THR A 708 38.63 37.65 22.30
CA THR A 708 37.21 37.59 22.71
C THR A 708 36.60 36.25 22.31
N PRO A 709 35.70 35.67 23.12
CA PRO A 709 34.95 34.49 22.71
C PRO A 709 34.00 34.87 21.56
N GLY A 710 33.54 33.87 20.82
CA GLY A 710 32.38 34.08 19.97
C GLY A 710 31.16 34.43 20.80
N CYS A 711 30.24 35.24 20.26
CA CYS A 711 28.94 35.39 20.91
C CYS A 711 28.24 34.04 20.91
N VAL A 712 28.22 33.43 22.09
CA VAL A 712 27.27 32.40 22.48
C VAL A 712 25.90 33.06 22.39
N SER A 713 25.31 32.96 21.21
CA SER A 713 23.88 33.18 21.05
C SER A 713 23.17 32.22 22.01
N ILE A 714 22.00 32.60 22.54
CA ILE A 714 21.14 31.69 23.30
C ILE A 714 20.42 30.74 22.30
N ARG A 715 21.25 30.05 21.51
CA ARG A 715 21.01 29.15 20.39
C ARG A 715 22.16 28.18 20.13
N ASP A 716 23.31 28.32 20.82
CA ASP A 716 24.33 27.26 20.91
C ASP A 716 23.86 26.15 21.90
N HIS A 717 22.66 25.63 21.65
CA HIS A 717 22.49 24.18 21.71
C HIS A 717 23.26 23.59 20.51
N PRO A 718 23.68 22.30 20.54
CA PRO A 718 24.12 21.63 19.32
C PRO A 718 23.06 21.86 18.23
N VAL A 719 23.48 22.10 16.98
CA VAL A 719 22.57 22.43 15.87
C VAL A 719 21.56 21.30 15.73
N ALA A 720 20.38 21.50 16.33
CA ALA A 720 19.47 20.41 16.60
C ALA A 720 19.10 19.76 15.27
N GLN A 721 19.23 18.43 15.19
CA GLN A 721 18.81 17.69 14.01
C GLN A 721 17.43 18.20 13.61
N PRO A 722 17.28 18.80 12.42
CA PRO A 722 16.10 19.60 12.13
C PRO A 722 14.88 18.69 12.25
N PRO A 723 13.73 19.16 12.78
CA PRO A 723 12.67 18.24 13.17
C PRO A 723 12.19 17.38 12.01
N ALA A 724 11.70 16.18 12.31
CA ALA A 724 11.12 15.32 11.29
C ALA A 724 9.91 16.02 10.63
N PRO A 725 9.63 15.80 9.34
CA PRO A 725 8.50 16.43 8.65
C PRO A 725 7.15 16.21 9.36
N ASP A 726 6.45 17.31 9.60
CA ASP A 726 5.16 17.32 10.30
C ASP A 726 4.00 16.90 9.38
N HIS A 727 2.87 16.52 9.98
CA HIS A 727 1.59 16.31 9.29
C HIS A 727 1.67 15.39 8.04
N VAL A 728 2.58 14.40 8.07
CA VAL A 728 2.75 13.46 6.95
C VAL A 728 1.46 12.69 6.73
N ARG A 729 0.96 12.71 5.50
CA ARG A 729 -0.26 12.00 5.09
C ARG A 729 -0.02 11.37 3.72
N ALA A 730 -0.22 10.07 3.67
CA ALA A 730 -0.31 9.31 2.43
C ALA A 730 -1.79 9.20 2.00
N LEU A 731 -2.04 9.13 0.69
CA LEU A 731 -3.34 8.87 0.09
C LEU A 731 -3.15 7.94 -1.11
N ALA A 732 -4.06 6.97 -1.30
CA ALA A 732 -4.05 6.14 -2.50
C ALA A 732 -4.33 7.01 -3.74
N ASN A 733 -3.43 6.99 -4.72
CA ASN A 733 -3.54 7.85 -5.92
C ASN A 733 -4.01 7.04 -7.14
N SER A 734 -3.53 5.80 -7.30
CA SER A 734 -3.99 4.86 -8.31
C SER A 734 -3.77 3.42 -7.84
N SER A 735 -4.00 2.45 -8.73
CA SER A 735 -3.64 1.05 -8.54
C SER A 735 -2.14 0.76 -8.72
N SER A 736 -1.31 1.80 -8.91
CA SER A 736 0.14 1.71 -9.06
C SER A 736 0.90 2.90 -8.42
N ALA A 737 0.20 3.75 -7.66
CA ALA A 737 0.78 4.96 -7.08
C ALA A 737 0.13 5.41 -5.76
N VAL A 738 0.94 6.04 -4.92
CA VAL A 738 0.54 6.72 -3.66
C VAL A 738 0.96 8.19 -3.75
N TYR A 739 0.07 9.09 -3.34
CA TYR A 739 0.39 10.51 -3.12
C TYR A 739 0.80 10.70 -1.67
N LEU A 740 1.93 11.35 -1.43
CA LEU A 740 2.48 11.62 -0.11
C LEU A 740 2.68 13.13 0.04
N ARG A 741 2.22 13.70 1.16
CA ARG A 741 2.37 15.12 1.51
C ARG A 741 2.75 15.29 2.97
N TRP A 742 3.46 16.37 3.28
CA TRP A 742 3.90 16.72 4.63
C TRP A 742 3.92 18.25 4.80
N SER A 743 4.33 18.71 5.96
CA SER A 743 4.60 20.12 6.27
C SER A 743 6.06 20.28 6.68
N ARG A 744 6.67 21.42 6.30
CA ARG A 744 7.98 21.79 6.85
C ARG A 744 7.77 22.17 8.33
N PRO A 745 8.52 21.60 9.28
CA PRO A 745 8.43 21.99 10.69
C PRO A 745 8.93 23.42 10.91
N ALA A 746 8.55 24.00 12.04
CA ALA A 746 8.94 25.37 12.39
C ALA A 746 10.38 25.44 12.94
N PHE A 747 11.38 25.57 12.05
CA PHE A 747 12.78 25.77 12.42
C PHE A 747 13.45 26.90 11.61
N ALA A 748 14.44 27.56 12.21
CA ALA A 748 14.84 28.93 11.86
C ALA A 748 15.80 29.09 10.65
N SER A 749 15.90 28.13 9.74
CA SER A 749 16.85 28.22 8.61
C SER A 749 16.27 28.97 7.39
N ARG A 750 16.97 30.02 6.94
CA ARG A 750 16.66 30.78 5.70
C ARG A 750 17.06 30.05 4.40
N LYS A 751 17.67 28.86 4.48
CA LYS A 751 18.21 28.12 3.34
C LYS A 751 17.18 27.22 2.64
N VAL A 752 17.55 26.79 1.43
CA VAL A 752 16.87 25.74 0.65
C VAL A 752 16.91 24.43 1.42
N VAL A 753 15.84 23.64 1.29
CA VAL A 753 15.64 22.35 1.97
C VAL A 753 15.20 21.32 0.94
N SER A 754 15.76 20.11 1.03
CA SER A 754 15.27 18.94 0.28
C SER A 754 14.72 17.88 1.23
N TYR A 755 14.04 16.88 0.69
CA TYR A 755 13.41 15.78 1.41
C TYR A 755 13.73 14.47 0.72
N THR A 756 13.94 13.42 1.50
CA THR A 756 13.93 12.03 1.02
C THR A 756 12.70 11.33 1.57
N ALA A 757 11.82 10.85 0.69
CA ALA A 757 10.76 9.91 1.04
C ALA A 757 11.23 8.47 0.82
N ARG A 758 11.04 7.58 1.80
CA ARG A 758 11.20 6.12 1.68
C ARG A 758 9.82 5.47 1.62
N CYS A 759 9.63 4.57 0.67
CA CYS A 759 8.42 3.76 0.50
C CYS A 759 8.80 2.28 0.48
N THR A 760 8.29 1.52 1.45
CA THR A 760 8.66 0.10 1.70
C THR A 760 7.39 -0.74 1.62
N PRO A 761 7.31 -1.82 0.83
CA PRO A 761 6.16 -2.70 0.86
C PRO A 761 6.10 -3.49 2.18
N VAL A 762 4.92 -3.54 2.80
CA VAL A 762 4.68 -4.29 4.04
C VAL A 762 4.37 -5.74 3.69
N GLY A 763 5.19 -6.67 4.18
CA GLY A 763 5.02 -8.12 3.98
C GLY A 763 5.72 -8.71 2.75
N LEU A 764 6.47 -7.92 1.97
CA LEU A 764 7.31 -8.41 0.88
C LEU A 764 8.79 -8.34 1.27
N MET A 765 9.47 -9.49 1.28
CA MET A 765 10.88 -9.65 1.69
C MET A 765 11.91 -9.07 0.69
N ASN A 766 11.47 -8.41 -0.39
CA ASN A 766 12.34 -7.96 -1.47
C ASN A 766 12.84 -6.52 -1.24
N VAL A 767 14.11 -6.39 -0.85
CA VAL A 767 14.78 -5.09 -0.63
C VAL A 767 14.80 -4.21 -1.88
N SER A 768 14.82 -4.78 -3.09
CA SER A 768 14.79 -4.00 -4.35
C SER A 768 13.45 -3.32 -4.63
N ALA A 769 12.39 -3.64 -3.87
CA ALA A 769 11.10 -2.95 -3.93
C ALA A 769 11.03 -1.70 -3.02
N ILE A 770 12.06 -1.41 -2.22
CA ILE A 770 12.16 -0.17 -1.43
C ILE A 770 12.52 0.99 -2.36
N ARG A 771 11.63 1.98 -2.45
CA ARG A 771 11.85 3.18 -3.26
C ARG A 771 12.26 4.36 -2.38
N TYR A 772 13.38 4.98 -2.71
CA TYR A 772 13.79 6.29 -2.20
C TYR A 772 13.52 7.36 -3.27
N ILE A 773 12.90 8.48 -2.87
CA ILE A 773 12.55 9.57 -3.77
C ILE A 773 12.99 10.89 -3.14
N GLN A 774 13.92 11.57 -3.79
CA GLN A 774 14.36 12.92 -3.42
C GLN A 774 13.48 13.98 -4.07
N THR A 775 13.14 15.04 -3.33
CA THR A 775 12.34 16.17 -3.83
C THR A 775 12.59 17.43 -3.00
N THR A 776 12.43 18.61 -3.59
CA THR A 776 12.39 19.90 -2.87
C THR A 776 10.96 20.31 -2.48
N ASN A 777 9.95 19.67 -3.06
CA ASN A 777 8.54 19.95 -2.78
C ASN A 777 8.06 19.25 -1.49
N GLN A 778 7.08 19.84 -0.80
CA GLN A 778 6.41 19.25 0.38
C GLN A 778 5.42 18.10 0.04
N ASN A 779 5.48 17.59 -1.20
CA ASN A 779 4.68 16.47 -1.65
C ASN A 779 5.34 15.75 -2.83
N VAL A 780 4.93 14.50 -3.06
CA VAL A 780 5.39 13.65 -4.17
C VAL A 780 4.33 12.60 -4.53
N VAL A 781 4.28 12.19 -5.81
CA VAL A 781 3.53 11.00 -6.25
C VAL A 781 4.54 9.89 -6.49
N ILE A 782 4.47 8.82 -5.69
CA ILE A 782 5.33 7.65 -5.83
C ILE A 782 4.64 6.67 -6.76
N GLN A 783 5.26 6.37 -7.90
CA GLN A 783 4.71 5.53 -8.97
C GLN A 783 5.45 4.19 -9.09
N GLY A 784 4.92 3.26 -9.88
CA GLY A 784 5.51 1.94 -10.08
C GLY A 784 5.39 1.05 -8.84
N LEU A 785 4.34 1.25 -8.04
CA LEU A 785 3.98 0.42 -6.90
C LEU A 785 3.06 -0.73 -7.34
N GLU A 786 3.00 -1.80 -6.56
CA GLU A 786 2.12 -2.93 -6.81
C GLU A 786 0.67 -2.60 -6.41
N PRO A 787 -0.35 -3.14 -7.11
CA PRO A 787 -1.76 -2.90 -6.77
C PRO A 787 -2.16 -3.55 -5.44
N ASN A 788 -3.18 -2.99 -4.79
CA ASN A 788 -3.76 -3.48 -3.53
C ASN A 788 -2.74 -3.73 -2.40
N THR A 789 -1.52 -3.20 -2.49
CA THR A 789 -0.39 -3.53 -1.62
C THR A 789 -0.20 -2.46 -0.57
N ARG A 790 0.03 -2.87 0.68
CA ARG A 790 0.23 -1.97 1.83
C ARG A 790 1.68 -1.51 1.83
N TYR A 791 1.90 -0.21 1.89
CA TYR A 791 3.22 0.41 1.98
C TYR A 791 3.39 1.13 3.31
N GLU A 792 4.59 1.05 3.85
CA GLU A 792 5.13 1.88 4.92
C GLU A 792 5.81 3.08 4.25
N LEU A 793 5.38 4.30 4.59
CA LEU A 793 5.96 5.53 4.06
C LEU A 793 6.47 6.42 5.20
N VAL A 794 7.70 6.91 5.04
CA VAL A 794 8.32 7.90 5.92
C VAL A 794 9.07 8.94 5.09
N VAL A 795 9.17 10.15 5.62
CA VAL A 795 9.91 11.25 5.00
C VAL A 795 10.94 11.78 5.99
N ARG A 796 12.15 12.09 5.51
CA ARG A 796 13.11 12.91 6.25
C ARG A 796 13.47 14.16 5.45
N LEU A 797 13.87 15.20 6.16
CA LEU A 797 14.26 16.50 5.67
C LEU A 797 15.80 16.60 5.68
N HIS A 798 16.35 17.38 4.75
CA HIS A 798 17.78 17.68 4.64
C HIS A 798 17.98 19.20 4.59
N ALA A 799 18.86 19.72 5.44
CA ALA A 799 19.21 21.13 5.52
C ALA A 799 20.72 21.27 5.80
N ASP A 800 21.43 21.96 4.90
CA ASP A 800 22.90 21.86 4.82
C ASP A 800 23.34 20.38 4.76
N GLN A 801 24.32 19.96 5.57
CA GLN A 801 24.76 18.56 5.65
C GLN A 801 23.90 17.71 6.62
N LEU A 802 23.00 18.33 7.41
CA LEU A 802 22.22 17.65 8.44
C LEU A 802 20.93 17.06 7.88
N SER A 803 20.61 15.84 8.34
CA SER A 803 19.34 15.16 8.07
C SER A 803 18.47 15.11 9.32
N SER A 804 17.15 15.24 9.15
CA SER A 804 16.20 14.95 10.21
C SER A 804 16.14 13.44 10.51
N PRO A 805 15.65 13.04 11.70
CA PRO A 805 15.03 11.74 11.90
C PRO A 805 13.92 11.50 10.86
N TRP A 806 13.58 10.23 10.62
CA TRP A 806 12.40 9.88 9.83
C TRP A 806 11.11 10.34 10.52
N SER A 807 10.14 10.81 9.73
CA SER A 807 8.79 11.13 10.22
C SER A 807 8.11 9.93 10.86
N SER A 808 7.03 10.19 11.60
CA SER A 808 6.05 9.16 11.96
C SER A 808 5.68 8.31 10.75
N VAL A 809 5.72 6.98 10.91
CA VAL A 809 5.32 6.02 9.88
C VAL A 809 3.84 6.22 9.52
N VAL A 810 3.56 6.49 8.25
CA VAL A 810 2.20 6.41 7.70
C VAL A 810 2.07 5.20 6.77
N HIS A 811 1.01 4.44 6.99
CA HIS A 811 0.68 3.29 6.16
C HIS A 811 -0.35 3.67 5.10
N GLN A 812 -0.16 3.24 3.86
CA GLN A 812 -1.16 3.40 2.80
C GLN A 812 -1.19 2.17 1.90
N ARG A 813 -2.40 1.69 1.58
CA ARG A 813 -2.59 0.68 0.53
C ARG A 813 -2.78 1.38 -0.82
N THR A 814 -2.13 0.92 -1.88
CA THR A 814 -2.49 1.29 -3.26
C THR A 814 -3.92 0.83 -3.57
N LEU A 815 -4.59 1.44 -4.55
CA LEU A 815 -5.92 0.97 -4.92
C LEU A 815 -5.83 -0.46 -5.51
N PRO A 816 -6.89 -1.28 -5.41
CA PRO A 816 -7.01 -2.43 -6.30
C PRO A 816 -7.03 -1.94 -7.77
N ARG A 817 -6.57 -2.79 -8.71
CA ARG A 817 -6.86 -2.53 -10.13
C ARG A 817 -8.38 -2.52 -10.33
N PRO A 818 -8.94 -1.57 -11.10
CA PRO A 818 -10.33 -1.66 -11.51
C PRO A 818 -10.49 -2.90 -12.39
N VAL A 819 -11.53 -3.69 -12.12
CA VAL A 819 -11.82 -4.93 -12.82
C VAL A 819 -13.21 -4.77 -13.43
N VAL A 820 -13.30 -4.77 -14.76
CA VAL A 820 -14.58 -4.74 -15.47
C VAL A 820 -14.85 -6.13 -16.03
N HIS A 821 -15.99 -6.69 -15.63
CA HIS A 821 -16.57 -7.88 -16.25
C HIS A 821 -17.52 -7.45 -17.36
N LEU A 822 -17.25 -7.88 -18.59
CA LEU A 822 -18.19 -7.79 -19.70
C LEU A 822 -18.96 -9.10 -19.79
N LYS A 823 -20.30 -9.02 -19.75
CA LYS A 823 -21.19 -10.13 -20.11
C LYS A 823 -21.64 -9.94 -21.56
N MET A 824 -21.58 -11.00 -22.34
CA MET A 824 -21.98 -11.06 -23.74
C MET A 824 -23.20 -11.97 -23.83
N GLU A 825 -24.33 -11.42 -24.25
CA GLU A 825 -25.59 -12.15 -24.35
C GLU A 825 -25.91 -12.35 -25.85
N PRO A 826 -25.74 -13.55 -26.41
CA PRO A 826 -26.14 -13.84 -27.78
C PRO A 826 -27.67 -13.93 -27.89
N GLU A 827 -28.24 -13.34 -28.94
CA GLU A 827 -29.66 -13.48 -29.26
C GLU A 827 -29.99 -14.92 -29.72
N GLU A 828 -31.24 -15.36 -29.52
CA GLU A 828 -31.72 -16.72 -29.78
C GLU A 828 -31.90 -17.04 -31.29
N ASN A 829 -30.80 -17.01 -32.04
CA ASN A 829 -30.72 -17.52 -33.41
C ASN A 829 -29.77 -18.72 -33.48
N ASN A 830 -30.18 -19.79 -34.17
CA ASN A 830 -29.64 -21.16 -34.05
C ASN A 830 -28.25 -21.41 -34.68
N LEU A 831 -27.28 -20.50 -34.49
CA LEU A 831 -25.89 -20.66 -34.94
C LEU A 831 -24.92 -20.49 -33.77
N ALA A 832 -24.20 -21.56 -33.43
CA ALA A 832 -23.22 -21.54 -32.35
C ALA A 832 -22.09 -20.53 -32.64
N VAL A 833 -21.90 -19.56 -31.74
CA VAL A 833 -20.75 -18.66 -31.74
C VAL A 833 -19.49 -19.49 -31.50
N THR A 834 -18.48 -19.36 -32.36
CA THR A 834 -17.18 -20.03 -32.19
C THR A 834 -16.26 -19.19 -31.32
N HIS A 835 -16.25 -17.87 -31.53
CA HIS A 835 -15.51 -16.93 -30.71
C HIS A 835 -16.11 -15.51 -30.77
N TYR A 836 -15.81 -14.71 -29.76
CA TYR A 836 -16.03 -13.27 -29.70
C TYR A 836 -14.71 -12.55 -29.92
N THR A 837 -14.74 -11.43 -30.65
CA THR A 837 -13.61 -10.51 -30.80
C THR A 837 -13.96 -9.17 -30.16
N ILE A 838 -13.18 -8.76 -29.15
CA ILE A 838 -13.44 -7.58 -28.32
C ILE A 838 -12.33 -6.56 -28.57
N LEU A 839 -12.72 -5.34 -28.94
CA LEU A 839 -11.82 -4.19 -29.09
C LEU A 839 -12.02 -3.27 -27.89
N TYR A 840 -10.95 -2.88 -27.20
CA TYR A 840 -11.03 -1.89 -26.12
C TYR A 840 -9.81 -0.98 -26.03
N ALA A 841 -10.03 0.29 -25.67
CA ALA A 841 -8.95 1.26 -25.43
C ALA A 841 -9.42 2.41 -24.54
N SER A 842 -8.51 3.19 -23.95
CA SER A 842 -8.89 4.48 -23.39
C SER A 842 -9.34 5.41 -24.52
N GLN A 843 -10.27 6.34 -24.25
CA GLN A 843 -10.87 7.22 -25.27
C GLN A 843 -9.82 7.96 -26.12
N ARG A 844 -8.69 8.36 -25.50
CA ARG A 844 -7.54 8.97 -26.20
C ARG A 844 -6.81 7.99 -27.13
N ALA A 845 -6.57 6.75 -26.69
CA ALA A 845 -5.91 5.73 -27.50
C ALA A 845 -6.82 5.29 -28.66
N TRP A 846 -8.13 5.14 -28.41
CA TRP A 846 -9.13 4.84 -29.43
C TRP A 846 -9.17 5.90 -30.54
N LEU A 847 -9.20 7.19 -30.17
CA LEU A 847 -9.13 8.31 -31.12
C LEU A 847 -7.79 8.39 -31.87
N ALA A 848 -6.71 7.86 -31.29
CA ALA A 848 -5.40 7.73 -31.93
C ALA A 848 -5.25 6.45 -32.79
N GLY A 849 -6.30 5.64 -32.97
CA GLY A 849 -6.26 4.41 -33.75
C GLY A 849 -5.58 3.22 -33.04
N HIS A 850 -5.38 3.31 -31.72
CA HIS A 850 -4.71 2.30 -30.91
C HIS A 850 -5.70 1.64 -29.94
N TRP A 851 -6.09 0.40 -30.23
CA TRP A 851 -6.94 -0.42 -29.36
C TRP A 851 -6.31 -1.80 -29.11
N GLN A 852 -6.64 -2.38 -27.96
CA GLN A 852 -6.30 -3.76 -27.63
C GLN A 852 -7.38 -4.68 -28.18
N ILE A 853 -6.96 -5.84 -28.69
CA ILE A 853 -7.83 -6.90 -29.21
C ILE A 853 -7.76 -8.07 -28.24
N LEU A 854 -8.91 -8.58 -27.82
CA LEU A 854 -9.03 -9.77 -27.00
C LEU A 854 -10.04 -10.71 -27.63
N GLN A 855 -9.63 -11.96 -27.90
CA GLN A 855 -10.50 -13.01 -28.40
C GLN A 855 -10.90 -13.96 -27.28
N ARG A 856 -12.11 -14.50 -27.35
CA ARG A 856 -12.67 -15.42 -26.36
C ARG A 856 -13.54 -16.46 -27.05
N GLU A 857 -13.48 -17.73 -26.66
CA GLU A 857 -14.37 -18.78 -27.20
C GLU A 857 -15.86 -18.42 -26.98
N GLY A 858 -16.74 -18.81 -27.90
CA GLY A 858 -18.16 -18.50 -27.85
C GLY A 858 -18.92 -19.16 -26.69
N SER A 859 -18.35 -20.22 -26.11
CA SER A 859 -18.77 -20.83 -24.84
C SER A 859 -18.63 -19.90 -23.63
N ASN A 860 -17.72 -18.93 -23.70
CA ASN A 860 -17.34 -18.05 -22.60
C ASN A 860 -18.02 -16.68 -22.75
N THR A 861 -19.29 -16.61 -22.34
CA THR A 861 -20.11 -15.38 -22.35
C THR A 861 -19.68 -14.30 -21.35
N MET A 862 -18.60 -14.51 -20.58
CA MET A 862 -18.00 -13.46 -19.75
C MET A 862 -16.50 -13.28 -20.01
N VAL A 863 -16.09 -12.01 -20.06
CA VAL A 863 -14.72 -11.56 -20.28
C VAL A 863 -14.27 -10.57 -19.21
N LEU A 864 -13.01 -10.69 -18.81
CA LEU A 864 -12.33 -9.74 -17.94
C LEU A 864 -11.58 -8.72 -18.80
N LEU A 865 -11.83 -7.42 -18.60
CA LEU A 865 -10.93 -6.38 -19.10
C LEU A 865 -9.88 -6.08 -18.03
N GLU A 866 -8.62 -6.36 -18.35
CA GLU A 866 -7.48 -6.12 -17.47
C GLU A 866 -6.74 -4.82 -17.79
N ARG A 867 -5.77 -4.45 -16.94
CA ARG A 867 -4.81 -3.35 -17.14
C ARG A 867 -5.47 -1.97 -17.35
N LEU A 868 -6.72 -1.82 -16.93
CA LEU A 868 -7.47 -0.57 -16.97
C LEU A 868 -6.98 0.43 -15.90
N GLU A 869 -6.97 1.71 -16.25
CA GLU A 869 -6.54 2.82 -15.38
C GLU A 869 -7.74 3.59 -14.78
N PRO A 870 -7.81 3.80 -13.46
CA PRO A 870 -8.84 4.65 -12.84
C PRO A 870 -8.79 6.10 -13.34
N GLY A 871 -9.95 6.72 -13.54
CA GLY A 871 -10.08 8.11 -14.00
C GLY A 871 -10.16 8.27 -15.53
N ASN A 872 -9.94 7.20 -16.30
CA ASN A 872 -10.09 7.21 -17.76
C ASN A 872 -11.46 6.67 -18.20
N VAL A 873 -12.00 7.24 -19.28
CA VAL A 873 -13.07 6.61 -20.06
C VAL A 873 -12.44 5.60 -21.01
N TYR A 874 -12.96 4.37 -21.04
CA TYR A 874 -12.61 3.35 -22.02
C TYR A 874 -13.75 3.16 -23.03
N LEU A 875 -13.40 2.99 -24.31
CA LEU A 875 -14.33 2.65 -25.38
C LEU A 875 -14.20 1.16 -25.69
N VAL A 876 -15.33 0.48 -25.88
CA VAL A 876 -15.41 -0.97 -26.15
C VAL A 876 -16.32 -1.26 -27.34
N LYS A 877 -15.93 -2.25 -28.16
CA LYS A 877 -16.79 -2.92 -29.15
C LYS A 877 -16.63 -4.44 -29.09
N ILE A 878 -17.69 -5.17 -29.41
CA ILE A 878 -17.70 -6.64 -29.43
C ILE A 878 -18.27 -7.11 -30.77
N SER A 879 -17.61 -8.08 -31.41
CA SER A 879 -18.14 -8.87 -32.53
C SER A 879 -18.29 -10.33 -32.08
N ALA A 880 -19.29 -11.03 -32.61
CA ALA A 880 -19.48 -12.46 -32.44
C ALA A 880 -19.28 -13.17 -33.78
N SER A 881 -18.44 -14.19 -33.80
CA SER A 881 -18.03 -14.92 -35.01
C SER A 881 -18.49 -16.37 -34.94
N ASN A 882 -18.85 -16.96 -36.07
CA ASN A 882 -19.28 -18.35 -36.18
C ASN A 882 -18.56 -19.08 -37.32
N LEU A 883 -18.98 -20.30 -37.66
CA LEU A 883 -18.36 -21.12 -38.72
C LEU A 883 -18.47 -20.53 -40.15
N MET A 884 -19.26 -19.47 -40.35
CA MET A 884 -19.40 -18.75 -41.63
C MET A 884 -18.59 -17.45 -41.69
N GLY A 885 -18.02 -16.98 -40.57
CA GLY A 885 -17.17 -15.77 -40.53
C GLY A 885 -17.43 -14.88 -39.31
N ASP A 886 -16.84 -13.68 -39.35
CA ASP A 886 -16.96 -12.65 -38.31
C ASP A 886 -18.25 -11.84 -38.47
N GLY A 887 -19.00 -11.68 -37.38
CA GLY A 887 -20.18 -10.82 -37.34
C GLY A 887 -19.84 -9.32 -37.26
N PRO A 888 -20.83 -8.44 -37.45
CA PRO A 888 -20.64 -7.00 -37.28
C PRO A 888 -20.27 -6.66 -35.84
N PHE A 889 -19.42 -5.65 -35.66
CA PHE A 889 -19.13 -5.09 -34.33
C PHE A 889 -20.33 -4.31 -33.79
N SER A 890 -20.54 -4.43 -32.47
CA SER A 890 -21.52 -3.67 -31.70
C SER A 890 -21.37 -2.15 -31.84
N THR A 891 -22.39 -1.44 -31.37
CA THR A 891 -22.27 -0.05 -30.93
C THR A 891 -21.11 0.10 -29.93
N THR A 892 -20.47 1.26 -29.94
CA THR A 892 -19.39 1.57 -28.98
C THR A 892 -20.00 1.80 -27.60
N VAL A 893 -19.51 1.08 -26.59
CA VAL A 893 -19.87 1.30 -25.18
C VAL A 893 -18.81 2.16 -24.51
N GLU A 894 -19.23 3.19 -23.77
CA GLU A 894 -18.33 4.01 -22.94
C GLU A 894 -18.31 3.47 -21.49
N LEU A 895 -17.11 3.17 -20.99
CA LEU A 895 -16.84 2.72 -19.61
C LEU A 895 -16.11 3.83 -18.86
N ALA A 896 -16.85 4.67 -18.13
CA ALA A 896 -16.27 5.72 -17.30
C ALA A 896 -15.77 5.15 -15.97
N LEU A 897 -14.45 4.95 -15.84
CA LEU A 897 -13.86 4.48 -14.58
C LEU A 897 -13.68 5.66 -13.62
N GLY A 898 -14.58 5.79 -12.65
CA GLY A 898 -14.60 6.91 -11.71
C GLY A 898 -13.28 7.10 -10.93
N PRO A 899 -12.90 8.36 -10.63
CA PRO A 899 -11.76 8.63 -9.75
C PRO A 899 -12.09 8.24 -8.30
N GLY A 900 -11.10 7.70 -7.57
CA GLY A 900 -11.25 7.35 -6.16
C GLY A 900 -11.62 8.56 -5.27
N PRO A 901 -12.22 8.32 -4.09
CA PRO A 901 -12.87 9.37 -3.29
C PRO A 901 -11.90 10.48 -2.84
N ARG A 902 -12.16 11.71 -3.31
CA ARG A 902 -11.38 12.91 -2.98
C ARG A 902 -11.94 13.62 -1.75
N HIS A 903 -11.39 13.36 -0.57
CA HIS A 903 -11.67 14.19 0.61
C HIS A 903 -11.08 15.61 0.45
N ARG A 904 -11.95 16.61 0.23
CA ARG A 904 -11.64 18.02 0.50
C ARG A 904 -12.00 18.36 1.94
N GLY A 905 -11.08 18.94 2.70
CA GLY A 905 -11.32 19.33 4.09
C GLY A 905 -11.88 20.75 4.24
N LYS A 906 -12.76 20.94 5.24
CA LYS A 906 -13.09 22.22 5.88
C LYS A 906 -13.25 22.00 7.39
N SER A 907 -12.96 23.03 8.19
CA SER A 907 -13.09 23.06 9.65
C SER A 907 -14.48 23.56 10.10
N PRO A 908 -14.85 23.44 11.39
CA PRO A 908 -16.21 23.01 11.74
C PRO A 908 -17.16 24.11 12.24
N ARG A 909 -18.46 23.94 11.95
CA ARG A 909 -19.61 24.38 12.76
C ARG A 909 -20.73 23.33 12.66
N HIS A 910 -21.62 23.31 13.64
CA HIS A 910 -22.61 22.23 13.86
C HIS A 910 -23.70 22.12 12.78
N SER A 911 -23.94 20.89 12.31
CA SER A 911 -25.28 20.29 12.16
C SER A 911 -25.17 18.79 11.84
N ASP A 912 -26.20 18.01 12.17
CA ASP A 912 -26.23 16.56 11.96
C ASP A 912 -26.49 16.15 10.51
N SER A 913 -25.79 15.11 10.04
CA SER A 913 -26.29 14.02 9.16
C SER A 913 -25.11 13.17 8.67
N GLY A 914 -25.33 11.87 8.49
CA GLY A 914 -24.32 10.94 7.99
C GLY A 914 -24.75 10.25 6.71
N SER A 915 -23.84 10.13 5.75
CA SER A 915 -23.97 9.25 4.58
C SER A 915 -22.62 8.64 4.20
N SER A 916 -22.57 7.30 4.17
CA SER A 916 -21.44 6.54 3.63
C SER A 916 -21.48 6.53 2.10
N SER A 917 -20.31 6.49 1.46
CA SER A 917 -20.18 6.57 0.00
C SER A 917 -20.57 5.27 -0.72
N ASP A 918 -21.45 5.37 -1.72
CA ASP A 918 -21.77 4.28 -2.64
C ASP A 918 -20.57 3.81 -3.48
N THR A 919 -20.50 2.50 -3.72
CA THR A 919 -19.79 1.91 -4.86
C THR A 919 -20.81 1.49 -5.92
N SER A 920 -21.23 2.43 -6.77
CA SER A 920 -22.23 2.19 -7.82
C SER A 920 -21.72 1.19 -8.88
N GLY A 921 -22.32 0.00 -8.92
CA GLY A 921 -22.16 -0.92 -10.04
C GLY A 921 -22.94 -0.41 -11.26
N TYR A 922 -22.25 -0.01 -12.33
CA TYR A 922 -22.88 0.46 -13.55
C TYR A 922 -23.45 -0.71 -14.36
N TYR A 923 -24.77 -0.92 -14.26
CA TYR A 923 -25.54 -1.76 -15.19
C TYR A 923 -26.22 -0.86 -16.23
N TYR A 924 -26.05 -1.16 -17.51
CA TYR A 924 -26.70 -0.46 -18.62
C TYR A 924 -27.63 -1.42 -19.38
N HIS A 925 -28.87 -1.02 -19.57
CA HIS A 925 -29.78 -1.60 -20.58
C HIS A 925 -29.58 -0.89 -21.92
N MET A 926 -29.75 -1.60 -23.04
CA MET A 926 -29.89 -0.98 -24.35
C MET A 926 -31.36 -0.58 -24.60
N ASP A 927 -31.58 0.60 -25.20
CA ASP A 927 -32.90 1.15 -25.56
C ASP A 927 -33.17 1.04 -27.07
N GLN A 928 -34.45 0.98 -27.44
CA GLN A 928 -34.97 0.37 -28.67
C GLN A 928 -34.91 1.26 -29.93
N LYS A 929 -33.81 2.01 -30.16
CA LYS A 929 -33.76 3.11 -31.16
C LYS A 929 -32.53 3.13 -32.08
N SER A 930 -32.45 2.19 -33.02
CA SER A 930 -31.49 2.29 -34.16
C SER A 930 -31.95 1.63 -35.48
N MET A 931 -33.26 1.59 -35.76
CA MET A 931 -33.84 1.03 -37.00
C MET A 931 -33.99 2.07 -38.13
N THR A 932 -32.87 2.64 -38.59
CA THR A 932 -32.85 3.56 -39.75
C THR A 932 -31.70 3.34 -40.75
N GLY A 933 -30.68 2.54 -40.42
CA GLY A 933 -29.50 2.37 -41.29
C GLY A 933 -29.71 1.48 -42.53
N LEU A 934 -30.70 0.59 -42.50
CA LEU A 934 -30.84 -0.49 -43.51
C LEU A 934 -31.34 0.00 -44.89
N MET A 935 -32.10 1.08 -44.96
CA MET A 935 -32.70 1.56 -46.22
C MET A 935 -31.71 2.28 -47.15
N VAL A 936 -30.59 2.80 -46.63
CA VAL A 936 -29.63 3.57 -47.44
C VAL A 936 -28.67 2.66 -48.21
N GLY A 937 -28.19 1.58 -47.58
CA GLY A 937 -27.22 0.67 -48.21
C GLY A 937 -27.78 -0.06 -49.45
N VAL A 938 -29.02 -0.56 -49.35
CA VAL A 938 -29.67 -1.31 -50.44
C VAL A 938 -29.83 -0.45 -51.69
N CYS A 939 -30.26 0.81 -51.55
CA CYS A 939 -30.41 1.75 -52.66
C CYS A 939 -29.08 2.03 -53.39
N ILE A 940 -27.97 2.16 -52.64
CA ILE A 940 -26.63 2.37 -53.23
C ILE A 940 -26.19 1.13 -54.01
N THR A 941 -26.36 -0.08 -53.45
CA THR A 941 -26.00 -1.32 -54.16
C THR A 941 -26.80 -1.52 -55.46
N LEU A 942 -28.10 -1.22 -55.45
CA LEU A 942 -28.95 -1.32 -56.64
C LEU A 942 -28.57 -0.27 -57.70
N ALA A 943 -28.23 0.94 -57.30
CA ALA A 943 -27.73 1.98 -58.22
C ALA A 943 -26.41 1.56 -58.89
N CYS A 944 -25.46 1.00 -58.14
CA CYS A 944 -24.21 0.48 -58.71
C CYS A 944 -24.44 -0.66 -59.72
N ILE A 945 -25.33 -1.61 -59.41
CA ILE A 945 -25.66 -2.73 -60.31
C ILE A 945 -26.31 -2.22 -61.60
N ALA A 946 -27.25 -1.26 -61.51
CA ALA A 946 -27.88 -0.65 -62.68
C ALA A 946 -26.88 0.09 -63.58
N ILE A 947 -25.93 0.83 -62.98
CA ILE A 947 -24.85 1.52 -63.72
C ILE A 947 -23.93 0.51 -64.42
N CYS A 948 -23.54 -0.59 -63.74
CA CYS A 948 -22.75 -1.65 -64.36
C CYS A 948 -23.47 -2.31 -65.55
N ALA A 949 -24.77 -2.60 -65.44
CA ALA A 949 -25.57 -3.15 -66.53
C ALA A 949 -25.64 -2.19 -67.73
N LEU A 950 -25.90 -0.90 -67.49
CA LEU A 950 -25.93 0.12 -68.55
C LEU A 950 -24.58 0.27 -69.28
N ILE A 951 -23.46 0.19 -68.57
CA ILE A 951 -22.11 0.27 -69.15
C ILE A 951 -21.79 -0.98 -70.00
N LEU A 952 -22.24 -2.17 -69.58
CA LEU A 952 -22.02 -3.42 -70.32
C LEU A 952 -22.85 -3.49 -71.61
N ILE A 953 -24.10 -3.03 -71.59
CA ILE A 953 -24.98 -3.02 -72.78
C ILE A 953 -24.46 -2.04 -73.85
N ASN A 954 -23.94 -0.88 -73.46
CA ASN A 954 -23.57 0.20 -74.41
C ASN A 954 -22.17 0.09 -75.04
N LYS A 955 -21.38 -0.97 -74.78
CA LYS A 955 -20.01 -1.10 -75.32
C LYS A 955 -19.77 -2.27 -76.28
N GLY A 956 -20.82 -2.76 -76.92
CA GLY A 956 -20.73 -3.66 -78.07
C GLY A 956 -20.17 -3.02 -79.36
N ARG A 957 -18.94 -2.45 -79.33
CA ARG A 957 -18.02 -2.15 -80.47
C ARG A 957 -16.88 -1.18 -80.05
N SER A 958 -15.74 -1.69 -79.59
CA SER A 958 -14.39 -1.21 -79.97
C SER A 958 -13.31 -2.12 -79.36
N ARG A 959 -12.15 -2.24 -80.02
CA ARG A 959 -11.02 -3.10 -79.60
C ARG A 959 -9.85 -2.25 -79.06
N TYR A 960 -9.69 -2.10 -77.75
CA TYR A 960 -8.39 -1.75 -77.14
C TYR A 960 -8.28 -2.22 -75.68
N ILE A 961 -7.04 -2.47 -75.25
CA ILE A 961 -6.67 -2.97 -73.93
C ILE A 961 -7.03 -1.95 -72.84
N SER A 962 -7.56 -2.42 -71.70
CA SER A 962 -7.80 -1.60 -70.51
C SER A 962 -7.26 -2.32 -69.26
N ILE A 963 -6.37 -1.65 -68.52
CA ILE A 963 -5.79 -2.17 -67.28
C ILE A 963 -6.71 -1.77 -66.11
N LEU A 964 -7.21 -2.76 -65.37
CA LEU A 964 -8.00 -2.55 -64.16
C LEU A 964 -7.10 -2.64 -62.92
N ILE A 965 -7.05 -1.56 -62.13
CA ILE A 965 -6.34 -1.50 -60.85
C ILE A 965 -7.38 -1.49 -59.74
N PHE A 966 -7.36 -2.52 -58.88
CA PHE A 966 -8.16 -2.57 -57.66
C PHE A 966 -7.32 -2.15 -56.45
N PHE A 967 -7.84 -1.25 -55.63
CA PHE A 967 -7.34 -1.01 -54.28
C PHE A 967 -8.18 -1.82 -53.29
N ILE A 968 -7.57 -2.85 -52.69
CA ILE A 968 -8.16 -3.59 -51.57
C ILE A 968 -7.61 -3.00 -50.27
N TYR A 969 -8.47 -2.40 -49.45
CA TYR A 969 -8.12 -2.01 -48.09
C TYR A 969 -8.04 -3.24 -47.19
N SER A 970 -6.86 -3.54 -46.67
CA SER A 970 -6.68 -4.51 -45.59
C SER A 970 -6.65 -3.79 -44.24
N THR A 971 -7.42 -4.29 -43.28
CA THR A 971 -7.49 -3.79 -41.90
C THR A 971 -6.45 -4.42 -40.96
N SER A 972 -5.50 -5.22 -41.48
CA SER A 972 -4.44 -5.88 -40.71
C SER A 972 -3.07 -5.22 -40.92
N ASN A 973 -2.36 -4.89 -39.83
CA ASN A 973 -1.18 -4.03 -39.85
C ASN A 973 0.16 -4.80 -40.05
N ARG A 974 0.46 -5.20 -41.30
CA ARG A 974 1.77 -5.71 -41.77
C ARG A 974 2.03 -5.27 -43.23
N PRO A 975 3.29 -5.21 -43.72
CA PRO A 975 3.63 -4.43 -44.92
C PRO A 975 3.03 -4.96 -46.23
N LEU A 976 2.76 -4.00 -47.13
CA LEU A 976 2.17 -4.20 -48.46
C LEU A 976 3.06 -5.05 -49.37
N TYR A 977 2.46 -6.04 -50.02
CA TYR A 977 3.02 -6.73 -51.19
C TYR A 977 2.18 -6.39 -52.43
N LEU A 978 2.84 -5.96 -53.51
CA LEU A 978 2.18 -5.65 -54.78
C LEU A 978 2.04 -6.92 -55.62
N PHE A 979 0.81 -7.39 -55.83
CA PHE A 979 0.52 -8.49 -56.75
C PHE A 979 -0.01 -7.95 -58.08
N VAL A 980 0.70 -8.24 -59.18
CA VAL A 980 0.25 -7.96 -60.55
C VAL A 980 -0.17 -9.29 -61.18
N ILE A 981 -1.47 -9.46 -61.44
CA ILE A 981 -2.01 -10.66 -62.09
C ILE A 981 -2.30 -10.32 -63.55
N SER A 982 -1.48 -10.85 -64.45
CA SER A 982 -1.62 -10.70 -65.91
C SER A 982 -2.25 -11.96 -66.49
N LEU A 983 -3.54 -11.92 -66.82
CA LEU A 983 -4.22 -13.02 -67.51
C LEU A 983 -4.02 -12.91 -69.03
N PHE A 984 -3.21 -13.81 -69.59
CA PHE A 984 -3.17 -14.07 -71.04
C PHE A 984 -4.10 -15.23 -71.39
N GLN A 985 -4.87 -15.08 -72.46
CA GLN A 985 -5.80 -16.11 -72.92
C GLN A 985 -5.08 -17.14 -73.82
N GLY A 986 -4.35 -18.06 -73.20
CA GLY A 986 -3.71 -19.20 -73.89
C GLY A 986 -2.47 -19.71 -73.15
N GLY A 987 -2.51 -20.97 -72.73
CA GLY A 987 -1.41 -21.65 -72.03
C GLY A 987 -1.54 -21.61 -70.50
N SER A 988 -1.59 -22.79 -69.88
CA SER A 988 -1.75 -22.95 -68.43
C SER A 988 -0.40 -23.00 -67.70
N ASN A 989 -0.06 -21.94 -66.97
CA ASN A 989 0.80 -22.01 -65.76
C ASN A 989 0.74 -20.66 -65.00
N LEU A 990 0.68 -20.72 -63.66
CA LEU A 990 0.70 -19.53 -62.80
C LEU A 990 2.08 -19.42 -62.13
N VAL A 991 2.78 -18.30 -62.30
CA VAL A 991 4.09 -18.05 -61.68
C VAL A 991 3.97 -16.86 -60.71
N ILE A 992 4.36 -17.08 -59.46
CA ILE A 992 4.40 -16.04 -58.41
C ILE A 992 5.88 -15.78 -58.08
N SER A 993 6.28 -14.51 -58.06
CA SER A 993 7.60 -14.07 -57.57
C SER A 993 7.44 -12.95 -56.54
N ARG A 994 8.44 -12.77 -55.66
CA ARG A 994 8.35 -11.95 -54.45
C ARG A 994 9.59 -11.07 -54.31
N THR A 995 9.40 -9.78 -54.05
CA THR A 995 10.47 -8.79 -53.80
C THR A 995 10.32 -8.14 -52.43
N GLY A 996 11.41 -7.58 -51.91
CA GLY A 996 11.51 -7.05 -50.54
C GLY A 996 11.22 -5.55 -50.39
N PRO A 997 11.00 -5.06 -49.16
CA PRO A 997 10.67 -3.66 -48.88
C PRO A 997 11.91 -2.75 -48.82
N VAL A 998 11.70 -1.45 -49.06
CA VAL A 998 12.70 -0.37 -48.94
C VAL A 998 12.20 0.67 -47.95
N ASN A 999 13.06 1.08 -47.00
CA ASN A 999 12.80 2.17 -46.06
C ASN A 999 13.15 3.53 -46.69
N GLY A 1000 12.41 4.59 -46.35
CA GLY A 1000 12.75 5.95 -46.74
C GLY A 1000 11.88 7.01 -46.05
N SER A 1001 12.50 7.87 -45.26
CA SER A 1001 11.82 9.00 -44.60
C SER A 1001 12.17 10.34 -45.26
N ASN A 1002 11.20 11.26 -45.22
CA ASN A 1002 11.35 12.72 -45.36
C ASN A 1002 11.54 13.35 -46.77
N ARG A 1003 10.75 14.43 -46.96
CA ARG A 1003 10.98 15.64 -47.78
C ARG A 1003 11.24 15.51 -49.30
N GLY A 1004 10.30 16.05 -50.07
CA GLY A 1004 10.65 17.09 -51.06
C GLY A 1004 10.30 16.83 -52.52
N LYS A 1005 9.83 17.91 -53.18
CA LYS A 1005 9.71 18.05 -54.65
C LYS A 1005 11.09 17.82 -55.30
N ARG A 1006 11.25 17.35 -56.54
CA ARG A 1006 10.42 17.57 -57.76
C ARG A 1006 10.71 16.49 -58.83
N TRP A 1007 9.89 16.42 -59.87
CA TRP A 1007 10.03 15.48 -61.01
C TRP A 1007 11.06 15.92 -62.05
N GLN A 1008 11.68 14.97 -62.79
CA GLN A 1008 11.53 14.87 -64.25
C GLN A 1008 12.01 13.53 -64.85
N PHE A 1009 11.70 13.29 -66.13
CA PHE A 1009 11.90 12.05 -66.90
C PHE A 1009 13.04 12.18 -67.93
N PHE A 1010 13.70 11.07 -68.27
CA PHE A 1010 13.98 10.51 -69.62
C PHE A 1010 15.02 9.37 -69.42
N LYS A 1011 14.75 8.06 -69.56
CA LYS A 1011 14.09 7.21 -70.58
C LYS A 1011 15.04 6.80 -71.73
N ARG A 1012 15.27 5.47 -71.85
CA ARG A 1012 15.83 4.69 -72.98
C ARG A 1012 17.36 4.77 -73.22
N GLU A 1013 18.06 3.74 -73.73
CA GLU A 1013 17.70 2.32 -73.97
C GLU A 1013 18.93 1.38 -74.12
N ARG A 1014 18.73 0.07 -73.83
CA ARG A 1014 19.35 -1.13 -74.48
C ARG A 1014 20.86 -1.43 -74.39
N ARG A 1015 21.11 -2.76 -74.22
CA ARG A 1015 22.22 -3.57 -74.79
C ARG A 1015 23.65 -3.33 -74.23
N ASN A 1016 24.53 -4.33 -74.16
CA ASN A 1016 24.34 -5.79 -74.18
C ASN A 1016 25.54 -6.50 -73.51
N THR A 1017 25.33 -7.74 -73.05
CA THR A 1017 26.30 -8.87 -73.00
C THR A 1017 27.82 -8.63 -72.85
N ASN A 1018 28.36 -9.28 -71.80
CA ASN A 1018 29.55 -10.16 -71.81
C ASN A 1018 30.93 -9.69 -71.32
N THR A 1019 31.62 -10.73 -70.80
CA THR A 1019 33.07 -11.03 -70.79
C THR A 1019 34.00 -10.37 -69.76
N SER A 1020 34.90 -11.23 -69.25
CA SER A 1020 36.17 -10.97 -68.54
C SER A 1020 36.12 -10.19 -67.22
N GLN A 1021 37.01 -10.39 -66.23
CA GLN A 1021 37.88 -11.47 -65.72
C GLN A 1021 38.79 -10.78 -64.66
N VAL A 1022 39.77 -11.50 -64.09
CA VAL A 1022 40.96 -10.98 -63.39
C VAL A 1022 40.79 -10.56 -61.90
N LYS A 1023 41.13 -11.51 -61.01
CA LYS A 1023 42.06 -11.43 -59.83
C LYS A 1023 41.86 -10.35 -58.74
N SER A 1024 42.32 -10.50 -57.49
CA SER A 1024 42.77 -11.64 -56.63
C SER A 1024 42.97 -11.04 -55.22
N SER A 1025 42.65 -11.66 -54.09
CA SER A 1025 43.38 -12.80 -53.46
C SER A 1025 42.55 -13.25 -52.23
N ASP A 1026 42.35 -14.55 -51.95
CA ASP A 1026 43.28 -15.57 -51.37
C ASP A 1026 43.65 -15.30 -49.90
N GLY A 1027 43.48 -16.21 -48.93
CA GLY A 1027 42.94 -17.59 -48.93
C GLY A 1027 42.46 -18.01 -47.51
N ASN A 1028 41.52 -18.96 -47.32
CA ASN A 1028 41.57 -20.44 -47.50
C ASN A 1028 42.20 -21.20 -46.30
N LEU A 1029 41.78 -22.42 -45.90
CA LEU A 1029 40.79 -23.42 -46.38
C LEU A 1029 39.74 -23.74 -45.26
N MET A 1030 38.64 -24.54 -45.32
CA MET A 1030 38.12 -25.65 -46.18
C MET A 1030 38.81 -27.03 -45.93
N LEU A 1031 38.24 -28.25 -46.03
CA LEU A 1031 36.89 -28.85 -46.30
C LEU A 1031 36.56 -29.90 -45.17
N LEU A 1032 35.39 -30.51 -44.94
CA LEU A 1032 34.07 -30.70 -45.60
C LEU A 1032 33.88 -32.01 -46.44
N GLU A 1033 33.39 -33.11 -45.81
CA GLU A 1033 32.64 -34.25 -46.42
C GLU A 1033 31.62 -34.82 -45.38
N SER A 1034 30.37 -35.27 -45.61
CA SER A 1034 29.65 -36.09 -46.65
C SER A 1034 29.62 -37.61 -46.34
N LEU A 1035 28.60 -38.44 -46.68
CA LEU A 1035 27.15 -38.26 -46.97
C LEU A 1035 26.44 -39.65 -47.07
N SER A 1036 25.11 -39.72 -46.87
CA SER A 1036 24.19 -40.77 -47.40
C SER A 1036 24.35 -42.25 -46.89
N SER A 1037 23.61 -43.26 -47.40
CA SER A 1037 22.16 -43.55 -47.19
C SER A 1037 21.78 -44.99 -47.68
N THR A 1038 20.50 -45.41 -47.50
CA THR A 1038 19.84 -46.67 -47.98
C THR A 1038 20.16 -47.97 -47.18
N SER A 1039 19.31 -49.02 -47.11
CA SER A 1039 17.93 -49.25 -47.63
C SER A 1039 17.08 -50.28 -46.82
N ILE A 1040 15.78 -49.98 -46.68
CA ILE A 1040 14.57 -50.84 -46.83
C ILE A 1040 14.56 -52.30 -46.29
N LEU A 1041 13.64 -52.59 -45.34
CA LEU A 1041 12.55 -53.59 -45.56
C LEU A 1041 11.29 -53.28 -44.72
N ILE A 1042 10.18 -54.00 -44.95
CA ILE A 1042 8.80 -53.58 -44.66
C ILE A 1042 7.94 -54.78 -44.17
N GLN A 1043 7.07 -54.61 -43.17
CA GLN A 1043 5.61 -54.90 -43.29
C GLN A 1043 4.77 -54.62 -42.02
N ASN A 1044 3.56 -54.06 -42.25
CA ASN A 1044 2.24 -54.32 -41.61
C ASN A 1044 2.10 -54.33 -40.06
N LYS A 1045 1.01 -53.82 -39.45
CA LYS A 1045 -0.16 -53.03 -39.94
C LYS A 1045 -0.88 -52.40 -38.73
N ASN A 1046 -1.76 -51.43 -39.00
CA ASN A 1046 -2.90 -50.90 -38.21
C ASN A 1046 -3.09 -51.44 -36.77
N LYS A 1047 -3.41 -50.56 -35.80
CA LYS A 1047 -4.55 -49.65 -35.89
C LYS A 1047 -4.43 -48.44 -34.96
#